data_AF-A0A2V2E5U2-F1
#
_entry.id   AF-A0A2V2E5U2-F1
#
_cell.length_a   1.000
_cell.length_b   1.000
_cell.length_c   1.000
_cell.angle_alpha   90.00
_cell.angle_beta   90.00
_cell.angle_gamma   90.00
#
_symmetry.space_group_name_H-M   'P 1'
#
loop_
_entity.id
_entity.type
_entity.pdbx_description
1 polymer ?
#
loop_
_entity_poly.entity_id
_entity_poly.type
_entity_poly.pdbx_seq_one_letter_code
_entity_poly.pdbx_strand_id
1 'polypeptide(L)'
;MKKLASVLIVCALITVLFSACTVEIKNPLLEADVRAYILTNSEHVLQDEDIPKTTKTVLEASLANNEYESVQVVFQSDKKIKNLSVSLSPLKNKNDVEFNASNITIYRESYVKTEFASAPQLPLGSYPDALIPMFEDLNSCTVAAQQNQGYYITFHADNAEPGIYTGELTATYDGGVVKIPVSVEVWNFAIPVTPSFMSFFQLWVSDIWAYYSKMNSSLEGLELIQTFYDFLLDFRVNGGSLPIEAGSVDEYIQNAAKYFEDERVTSVPLPYYSSVDENGQVIHDNQNNELIQKLTEKGWINKAFYYLGHLIDEPSGKPEAIAKVKMYCDDIRTYTDIPHIVTAHIRNDLTGIVDGWCPQPDGIDEDVVRERQANGETVWWYTSCTPVYPYPNYHTDNLLLAPRIYRWMQEDYGITGDLLWATTIYSKWNGSKYVSRDVWSDPHTSTVEIGQAVGDGFLIYPGTENDGVINRNMPIPTMRLMAIRDGAEDLEYLKLLEQKYTNIIEKYNLSVSVDEIMDTYYTPLYEKTNAFSSDPELIQNMRKILAAEIMSEDDCIIMSRVEKNKTGSSGRAVEVLGAENAEVYINGEKTTKRVFDVDKDMTVTVAVNGNVHNVILSQITETEYNYIENSYKKNNSGNTIKADILFNEKTDGFDISVYTNKTATVKIGDEKFERVSEQGEKAKFTLHHDFSGGKAAVCDIEITVDGKPETFSYFLVKRATQTLEVVNFSDPKTFEKLAETSSNKFGELSNKTINFSAPALEMQLGKNALTRFVLKASAFSQSNIDLKGYTHLTFTVTNNSDEALSSMTLNISAGAANFNLGSTGIISPNTTTLYSFKIPADAGILSALNFSSSSPSSSGKYIIENILILGLTS
;
A
#
# COMPACT_ATOMS: atom_id res chain seq x y z
N MET A 1 26.77 -3.86 49.69
CA MET A 1 26.14 -2.59 50.11
C MET A 1 26.76 -1.29 49.55
N LYS A 2 27.61 -1.28 48.50
CA LYS A 2 27.96 -0.01 47.81
C LYS A 2 28.10 -0.08 46.27
N LYS A 3 27.71 -1.18 45.61
CA LYS A 3 27.75 -1.32 44.14
C LYS A 3 26.43 -1.73 43.46
N LEU A 4 25.33 -1.87 44.23
CA LEU A 4 23.98 -2.10 43.70
C LEU A 4 23.09 -0.83 43.75
N ALA A 5 23.60 0.28 44.27
CA ALA A 5 22.83 1.51 44.49
C ALA A 5 22.99 2.57 43.39
N SER A 6 23.81 2.32 42.36
CA SER A 6 24.13 3.30 41.32
C SER A 6 23.44 3.05 39.97
N VAL A 7 22.89 1.86 39.75
CA VAL A 7 22.16 1.50 38.52
C VAL A 7 20.65 1.72 38.67
N LEU A 8 20.13 1.67 39.90
CA LEU A 8 18.72 1.94 40.21
C LEU A 8 18.38 3.44 40.36
N ILE A 9 19.36 4.33 40.32
CA ILE A 9 19.15 5.80 40.46
C ILE A 9 19.14 6.51 39.09
N VAL A 10 19.65 5.89 38.02
CA VAL A 10 19.59 6.48 36.66
C VAL A 10 18.30 6.12 35.92
N CYS A 11 17.66 4.98 36.24
CA CYS A 11 16.34 4.62 35.70
C CYS A 11 15.16 5.10 36.56
N ALA A 12 15.39 5.58 37.80
CA ALA A 12 14.34 6.09 38.70
C ALA A 12 14.24 7.63 38.73
N LEU A 13 15.08 8.34 37.97
CA LEU A 13 15.00 9.80 37.80
C LEU A 13 14.23 10.23 36.54
N ILE A 14 13.69 9.26 35.77
CA ILE A 14 12.83 9.50 34.60
C ILE A 14 11.34 9.20 34.89
N THR A 15 10.99 8.66 36.07
CA THR A 15 9.64 8.09 36.33
C THR A 15 8.88 8.66 37.54
N VAL A 16 9.32 9.76 38.16
CA VAL A 16 8.54 10.41 39.23
C VAL A 16 8.42 11.92 38.99
N LEU A 17 7.54 12.30 38.06
CA LEU A 17 6.86 13.61 38.01
C LEU A 17 5.68 13.57 37.01
N PHE A 18 4.70 12.68 37.21
CA PHE A 18 3.37 12.82 36.60
C PHE A 18 2.28 12.44 37.61
N SER A 19 2.11 13.30 38.62
CA SER A 19 0.77 13.54 39.16
C SER A 19 0.02 14.34 38.10
N ALA A 20 -1.20 13.90 37.81
CA ALA A 20 -2.10 14.43 36.79
C ALA A 20 -2.24 15.97 36.82
N CYS A 21 -1.46 16.62 35.97
CA CYS A 21 -1.91 17.76 35.17
C CYS A 21 -1.96 17.24 33.74
N THR A 22 -3.11 17.29 33.08
CA THR A 22 -3.16 17.22 31.61
C THR A 22 -2.36 18.39 31.08
N VAL A 23 -1.06 18.17 30.83
CA VAL A 23 -0.22 19.09 30.08
C VAL A 23 -0.65 18.91 28.64
N GLU A 24 -1.36 19.90 28.11
CA GLU A 24 -1.52 20.07 26.68
C GLU A 24 -0.10 20.22 26.11
N ILE A 25 0.46 19.18 25.49
CA ILE A 25 1.77 19.27 24.85
C ILE A 25 1.58 20.15 23.62
N LYS A 26 1.87 21.44 23.80
CA LYS A 26 1.90 22.43 22.73
C LYS A 26 3.01 22.07 21.76
N ASN A 27 2.69 21.81 20.49
CA ASN A 27 3.70 21.63 19.44
C ASN A 27 4.26 23.02 19.07
N PRO A 28 5.52 23.35 19.43
CA PRO A 28 6.07 24.70 19.20
C PRO A 28 6.16 25.06 17.71
N LEU A 29 6.25 24.07 16.82
CA LEU A 29 6.25 24.29 15.37
C LEU A 29 4.89 24.77 14.85
N LEU A 30 3.81 24.51 15.57
CA LEU A 30 2.45 24.90 15.19
C LEU A 30 1.95 26.17 15.90
N GLU A 31 2.69 26.67 16.90
CA GLU A 31 2.37 27.92 17.62
C GLU A 31 3.09 29.16 17.05
N ALA A 32 4.06 28.97 16.16
CA ALA A 32 4.80 30.06 15.54
C ALA A 32 3.96 30.80 14.48
N ASP A 33 4.31 32.07 14.22
CA ASP A 33 3.70 32.89 13.15
C ASP A 33 3.84 32.23 11.76
N VAL A 34 4.95 31.52 11.56
CA VAL A 34 5.16 30.57 10.46
C VAL A 34 5.12 29.17 11.05
N ARG A 35 4.10 28.41 10.70
CA ARG A 35 3.89 27.03 11.14
C ARG A 35 4.72 26.09 10.26
N ALA A 36 5.29 25.06 10.86
CA ALA A 36 5.98 23.98 10.15
C ALA A 36 5.28 22.64 10.42
N TYR A 37 4.91 21.95 9.35
CA TYR A 37 4.28 20.64 9.38
C TYR A 37 5.26 19.62 8.85
N ILE A 38 5.44 18.52 9.57
CA ILE A 38 6.34 17.43 9.19
C ILE A 38 5.48 16.32 8.60
N LEU A 39 5.81 15.92 7.37
CA LEU A 39 5.12 14.89 6.61
C LEU A 39 6.09 13.75 6.27
N THR A 40 5.54 12.56 6.01
CA THR A 40 6.29 11.44 5.44
C THR A 40 6.62 11.69 3.96
N ASN A 41 7.50 10.91 3.34
CA ASN A 41 7.71 10.88 1.88
C ASN A 41 6.63 10.10 1.10
N SER A 42 5.53 9.69 1.74
CA SER A 42 4.47 8.89 1.12
C SER A 42 3.14 9.63 1.02
N GLU A 43 3.12 10.91 1.39
CA GLU A 43 1.97 11.79 1.28
C GLU A 43 2.37 13.11 0.61
N HIS A 44 1.38 13.82 0.09
CA HIS A 44 1.56 15.14 -0.47
C HIS A 44 0.36 16.00 -0.09
N VAL A 45 0.59 17.31 -0.07
CA VAL A 45 -0.42 18.29 0.33
C VAL A 45 -0.52 19.34 -0.75
N LEU A 46 -1.75 19.65 -1.17
CA LEU A 46 -2.01 20.67 -2.17
C LEU A 46 -1.62 22.05 -1.64
N GLN A 47 -1.33 23.00 -2.54
CA GLN A 47 -0.85 24.33 -2.16
C GLN A 47 -1.79 25.10 -1.22
N ASP A 48 -3.10 24.89 -1.34
CA ASP A 48 -4.13 25.58 -0.56
C ASP A 48 -4.88 24.63 0.40
N GLU A 49 -4.36 23.41 0.62
CA GLU A 49 -4.97 22.41 1.51
C GLU A 49 -4.65 22.67 2.99
N ASP A 50 -5.64 22.46 3.86
CA ASP A 50 -5.45 22.51 5.29
C ASP A 50 -4.72 21.26 5.79
N ILE A 51 -3.57 21.45 6.43
CA ILE A 51 -2.80 20.34 6.99
C ILE A 51 -3.29 20.03 8.41
N PRO A 52 -3.71 18.79 8.72
CA PRO A 52 -4.03 18.38 10.08
C PRO A 52 -2.85 18.62 11.02
N LYS A 53 -3.14 19.04 12.26
CA LYS A 53 -2.07 19.26 13.25
C LYS A 53 -1.38 17.92 13.55
N THR A 54 -0.08 17.85 13.26
CA THR A 54 0.74 16.69 13.59
C THR A 54 1.40 16.86 14.97
N THR A 55 1.69 15.74 15.63
CA THR A 55 2.47 15.73 16.88
C THR A 55 3.97 15.64 16.62
N LYS A 56 4.39 15.49 15.37
CA LYS A 56 5.80 15.37 14.98
C LYS A 56 6.51 16.70 15.19
N THR A 57 7.67 16.65 15.84
CA THR A 57 8.54 17.81 16.11
C THR A 57 9.97 17.63 15.61
N VAL A 58 10.28 16.48 15.01
CA VAL A 58 11.61 16.10 14.50
C VAL A 58 11.43 15.57 13.08
N LEU A 59 12.31 15.99 12.18
CA LEU A 59 12.43 15.41 10.84
C LEU A 59 13.24 14.12 10.95
N GLU A 60 12.58 12.98 10.77
CA GLU A 60 13.15 11.65 11.02
C GLU A 60 13.23 10.84 9.73
N ALA A 61 14.43 10.42 9.34
CA ALA A 61 14.68 9.46 8.26
C ALA A 61 15.40 8.24 8.84
N SER A 62 15.06 7.04 8.35
CA SER A 62 15.78 5.81 8.69
C SER A 62 16.02 5.03 7.39
N LEU A 63 17.28 4.63 7.15
CA LEU A 63 17.72 4.04 5.87
C LEU A 63 18.90 3.08 6.06
N ALA A 64 19.03 2.10 5.17
CA ALA A 64 20.20 1.24 5.05
C ALA A 64 21.31 1.92 4.24
N ASN A 65 22.50 1.33 4.22
CA ASN A 65 23.53 1.76 3.28
C ASN A 65 23.12 1.46 1.82
N ASN A 66 23.60 2.31 0.90
CA ASN A 66 23.26 2.33 -0.53
C ASN A 66 21.78 2.63 -0.83
N GLU A 67 21.09 3.29 0.09
CA GLU A 67 19.69 3.69 -0.02
C GLU A 67 19.54 5.21 0.07
N TYR A 68 18.50 5.71 -0.58
CA TYR A 68 17.99 7.07 -0.43
C TYR A 68 16.72 7.08 0.45
N GLU A 69 16.62 8.01 1.40
CA GLU A 69 15.40 8.19 2.18
C GLU A 69 15.10 9.67 2.34
N SER A 70 13.81 10.02 2.35
CA SER A 70 13.41 11.43 2.31
C SER A 70 12.37 11.80 3.36
N VAL A 71 12.38 13.07 3.74
CA VAL A 71 11.42 13.67 4.68
C VAL A 71 10.92 15.00 4.16
N GLN A 72 9.71 15.36 4.56
CA GLN A 72 9.05 16.58 4.11
C GLN A 72 8.81 17.54 5.27
N VAL A 73 9.02 18.83 5.00
CA VAL A 73 8.54 19.92 5.85
C VAL A 73 7.78 20.93 5.03
N VAL A 74 6.57 21.27 5.48
CA VAL A 74 5.72 22.28 4.85
C VAL A 74 5.61 23.50 5.74
N PHE A 75 5.93 24.67 5.19
CA PHE A 75 5.76 25.95 5.87
C PHE A 75 4.47 26.65 5.42
N GLN A 76 3.73 27.18 6.39
CA GLN A 76 2.49 27.93 6.16
C GLN A 76 2.36 29.07 7.16
N SER A 77 1.66 30.15 6.80
CA SER A 77 1.34 31.26 7.71
C SER A 77 0.05 31.96 7.32
N ASP A 78 -0.65 32.56 8.28
CA ASP A 78 -1.83 33.41 8.01
C ASP A 78 -1.44 34.73 7.31
N LYS A 79 -0.14 35.02 7.23
CA LYS A 79 0.43 36.18 6.53
C LYS A 79 1.39 35.71 5.44
N LYS A 80 1.64 36.61 4.50
CA LYS A 80 2.65 36.41 3.45
C LYS A 80 4.04 36.23 4.08
N ILE A 81 4.73 35.14 3.72
CA ILE A 81 6.13 34.88 4.09
C ILE A 81 7.03 35.41 2.97
N LYS A 82 8.05 36.19 3.31
CA LYS A 82 9.01 36.74 2.34
C LYS A 82 10.42 36.25 2.62
N ASN A 83 11.17 36.00 1.55
CA ASN A 83 12.55 35.53 1.58
C ASN A 83 12.71 34.25 2.42
N LEU A 84 11.75 33.32 2.29
CA LEU A 84 11.84 32.02 2.94
C LEU A 84 12.97 31.22 2.29
N SER A 85 13.97 30.87 3.09
CA SER A 85 15.11 30.04 2.72
C SER A 85 15.37 29.00 3.80
N VAL A 86 16.02 27.90 3.44
CA VAL A 86 16.33 26.80 4.36
C VAL A 86 17.81 26.44 4.33
N SER A 87 18.36 26.01 5.46
CA SER A 87 19.70 25.46 5.55
C SER A 87 19.74 24.33 6.57
N LEU A 88 20.66 23.37 6.37
CA LEU A 88 20.85 22.24 7.26
C LEU A 88 22.23 22.36 7.91
N SER A 89 22.29 22.20 9.24
CA SER A 89 23.56 22.06 9.94
C SER A 89 24.25 20.75 9.56
N PRO A 90 25.57 20.61 9.74
CA PRO A 90 26.21 19.29 9.70
C PRO A 90 25.47 18.29 10.59
N LEU A 91 25.19 17.10 10.05
CA LEU A 91 24.56 16.02 10.82
C LEU A 91 25.68 15.15 11.42
N LYS A 92 25.64 14.91 12.73
CA LYS A 92 26.71 14.19 13.42
C LYS A 92 26.19 13.07 14.29
N ASN A 93 26.90 11.95 14.30
CA ASN A 93 26.62 10.84 15.19
C ASN A 93 27.26 11.03 16.57
N LYS A 94 27.00 10.10 17.50
CA LYS A 94 27.54 10.12 18.87
C LYS A 94 29.08 10.13 18.97
N ASN A 95 29.77 9.73 17.90
CA ASN A 95 31.23 9.69 17.81
C ASN A 95 31.81 10.95 17.12
N ASP A 96 30.99 11.98 16.87
CA ASP A 96 31.34 13.21 16.13
C ASP A 96 31.72 12.95 14.66
N VAL A 97 31.33 11.79 14.10
CA VAL A 97 31.43 11.50 12.67
C VAL A 97 30.28 12.18 11.95
N GLU A 98 30.61 12.89 10.88
CA GLU A 98 29.66 13.67 10.08
C GLU A 98 29.03 12.81 8.98
N PHE A 99 27.72 12.95 8.78
CA PHE A 99 27.05 12.42 7.59
C PHE A 99 27.47 13.27 6.39
N ASN A 100 27.97 12.64 5.32
CA ASN A 100 28.55 13.37 4.21
C ASN A 100 27.53 14.35 3.59
N ALA A 101 27.81 15.66 3.67
CA ALA A 101 26.91 16.70 3.18
C ALA A 101 26.65 16.62 1.67
N SER A 102 27.55 16.04 0.86
CA SER A 102 27.30 15.82 -0.57
C SER A 102 26.20 14.79 -0.84
N ASN A 103 25.84 14.00 0.17
CA ASN A 103 24.80 12.98 0.09
C ASN A 103 23.46 13.48 0.64
N ILE A 104 23.33 14.79 0.83
CA ILE A 104 22.08 15.43 1.28
C ILE A 104 21.66 16.41 0.21
N THR A 105 20.46 16.23 -0.32
CA THR A 105 19.85 17.19 -1.26
C THR A 105 18.57 17.75 -0.65
N ILE A 106 18.46 19.08 -0.64
CA ILE A 106 17.22 19.78 -0.27
C ILE A 106 16.56 20.26 -1.55
N TYR A 107 15.29 19.94 -1.71
CA TYR A 107 14.45 20.40 -2.80
C TYR A 107 13.37 21.33 -2.27
N ARG A 108 12.98 22.33 -3.06
CA ARG A 108 11.73 23.07 -2.88
C ARG A 108 10.68 22.45 -3.78
N GLU A 109 9.51 22.15 -3.22
CA GLU A 109 8.37 21.67 -4.00
C GLU A 109 7.84 22.78 -4.91
N SER A 110 7.72 22.46 -6.19
CA SER A 110 7.06 23.29 -7.20
C SER A 110 5.65 22.78 -7.43
N TYR A 111 4.67 23.68 -7.31
CA TYR A 111 3.27 23.33 -7.45
C TYR A 111 2.78 23.55 -8.88
N VAL A 112 2.05 22.58 -9.42
CA VAL A 112 1.44 22.62 -10.73
C VAL A 112 -0.08 22.49 -10.61
N LYS A 113 -0.81 23.35 -11.31
CA LYS A 113 -2.28 23.41 -11.20
C LYS A 113 -2.96 22.39 -12.10
N THR A 114 -3.85 21.58 -11.53
CA THR A 114 -4.72 20.66 -12.26
C THR A 114 -6.05 21.32 -12.59
N GLU A 115 -6.49 21.19 -13.85
CA GLU A 115 -7.76 21.76 -14.32
C GLU A 115 -8.90 20.73 -14.29
N PHE A 116 -8.53 19.46 -14.35
CA PHE A 116 -9.39 18.29 -14.19
C PHE A 116 -8.58 17.20 -13.47
N ALA A 117 -9.29 16.24 -12.88
CA ALA A 117 -8.70 15.13 -12.14
C ALA A 117 -8.73 13.86 -12.99
N SER A 118 -7.72 13.02 -12.83
CA SER A 118 -7.61 11.69 -13.45
C SER A 118 -8.77 10.78 -13.04
N ALA A 119 -9.27 10.92 -11.80
CA ALA A 119 -10.41 10.19 -11.28
C ALA A 119 -11.36 11.11 -10.49
N PRO A 120 -12.69 10.86 -10.48
CA PRO A 120 -13.66 11.72 -9.79
C PRO A 120 -13.46 11.88 -8.27
N GLN A 121 -12.74 10.95 -7.65
CA GLN A 121 -12.46 10.92 -6.21
C GLN A 121 -11.29 11.83 -5.81
N LEU A 122 -10.44 12.21 -6.76
CA LEU A 122 -9.22 12.97 -6.50
C LEU A 122 -9.52 14.48 -6.51
N PRO A 123 -8.94 15.26 -5.58
CA PRO A 123 -9.22 16.69 -5.49
C PRO A 123 -8.62 17.46 -6.67
N LEU A 124 -9.24 18.59 -7.03
CA LEU A 124 -8.62 19.57 -7.93
C LEU A 124 -7.76 20.54 -7.14
N GLY A 125 -6.65 21.00 -7.70
CA GLY A 125 -5.86 22.05 -7.08
C GLY A 125 -4.43 22.12 -7.61
N SER A 126 -3.57 22.78 -6.85
CA SER A 126 -2.15 22.88 -7.17
C SER A 126 -1.39 21.79 -6.42
N TYR A 127 -0.92 20.80 -7.15
CA TYR A 127 -0.20 19.64 -6.62
C TYR A 127 1.31 19.90 -6.61
N PRO A 128 2.04 19.57 -5.53
CA PRO A 128 3.49 19.54 -5.58
C PRO A 128 3.92 18.39 -6.49
N ASP A 129 4.77 18.65 -7.49
CA ASP A 129 5.26 17.59 -8.38
C ASP A 129 6.76 17.74 -8.66
N ALA A 130 7.21 18.85 -9.25
CA ALA A 130 8.64 19.04 -9.52
C ALA A 130 9.40 19.36 -8.22
N LEU A 131 10.51 18.68 -7.99
CA LEU A 131 11.40 18.92 -6.85
C LEU A 131 12.61 19.74 -7.30
N ILE A 132 12.59 21.05 -7.05
CA ILE A 132 13.63 21.99 -7.49
C ILE A 132 14.82 21.90 -6.52
N PRO A 133 16.04 21.50 -6.95
CA PRO A 133 17.21 21.46 -6.08
C PRO A 133 17.57 22.86 -5.55
N MET A 134 17.86 22.97 -4.25
CA MET A 134 18.18 24.25 -3.60
C MET A 134 19.64 24.66 -3.80
N PHE A 135 19.94 25.18 -4.98
CA PHE A 135 21.14 25.99 -5.21
C PHE A 135 21.04 27.35 -4.50
N GLU A 136 22.18 28.00 -4.24
CA GLU A 136 22.24 29.26 -3.49
C GLU A 136 21.34 30.37 -4.08
N ASP A 137 21.27 30.47 -5.40
CA ASP A 137 20.42 31.41 -6.14
C ASP A 137 18.93 31.04 -6.17
N LEU A 138 18.59 29.77 -5.92
CA LEU A 138 17.21 29.26 -5.90
C LEU A 138 16.65 29.13 -4.47
N ASN A 139 17.52 29.17 -3.45
CA ASN A 139 17.19 29.02 -2.02
C ASN A 139 16.60 30.30 -1.41
N SER A 140 15.57 30.85 -2.05
CA SER A 140 14.73 31.91 -1.50
C SER A 140 13.41 31.93 -2.25
N CYS A 141 12.29 32.02 -1.54
CA CYS A 141 10.98 32.19 -2.15
C CYS A 141 10.06 33.11 -1.33
N THR A 142 8.92 33.42 -1.91
CA THR A 142 7.85 34.17 -1.26
C THR A 142 6.60 33.30 -1.26
N VAL A 143 6.03 33.06 -0.09
CA VAL A 143 4.83 32.24 0.11
C VAL A 143 3.65 33.16 0.41
N ALA A 144 2.53 33.00 -0.30
CA ALA A 144 1.34 33.79 0.00
C ALA A 144 0.71 33.36 1.33
N ALA A 145 -0.17 34.22 1.88
CA ALA A 145 -0.90 33.88 3.10
C ALA A 145 -1.77 32.64 2.87
N GLN A 146 -1.75 31.72 3.84
CA GLN A 146 -2.47 30.44 3.86
C GLN A 146 -2.05 29.46 2.75
N GLN A 147 -0.94 29.72 2.06
CA GLN A 147 -0.39 28.76 1.11
C GLN A 147 0.71 27.91 1.75
N ASN A 148 0.74 26.66 1.32
CA ASN A 148 1.74 25.67 1.68
C ASN A 148 2.97 25.85 0.78
N GLN A 149 4.14 25.82 1.39
CA GLN A 149 5.41 25.66 0.69
C GLN A 149 6.20 24.52 1.31
N GLY A 150 6.22 23.40 0.61
CA GLY A 150 6.98 22.22 0.99
C GLY A 150 8.45 22.28 0.60
N TYR A 151 9.26 21.62 1.40
CA TYR A 151 10.65 21.27 1.16
C TYR A 151 10.83 19.78 1.40
N TYR A 152 11.48 19.13 0.44
CA TYR A 152 11.76 17.70 0.42
C TYR A 152 13.25 17.50 0.66
N ILE A 153 13.64 16.79 1.73
CA ILE A 153 15.04 16.58 2.09
C ILE A 153 15.36 15.10 1.89
N THR A 154 16.28 14.81 0.98
CA THR A 154 16.71 13.45 0.65
C THR A 154 18.12 13.20 1.18
N PHE A 155 18.30 12.09 1.89
CA PHE A 155 19.56 11.58 2.40
C PHE A 155 19.96 10.33 1.64
N HIS A 156 21.24 10.19 1.28
CA HIS A 156 21.80 8.97 0.69
C HIS A 156 22.90 8.39 1.58
N ALA A 157 22.72 7.18 2.09
CA ALA A 157 23.71 6.54 2.93
C ALA A 157 24.75 5.79 2.08
N ASP A 158 25.73 6.50 1.54
CA ASP A 158 26.88 5.87 0.85
C ASP A 158 27.99 5.52 1.84
N ASN A 159 28.07 4.24 2.20
CA ASN A 159 29.07 3.71 3.14
C ASN A 159 29.15 4.51 4.46
N ALA A 160 28.00 5.00 4.94
CA ALA A 160 27.86 5.73 6.20
C ALA A 160 27.96 4.78 7.41
N GLU A 161 28.55 5.26 8.51
CA GLU A 161 28.62 4.47 9.74
C GLU A 161 27.21 4.24 10.30
N PRO A 162 26.84 3.02 10.70
CA PRO A 162 25.55 2.77 11.34
C PRO A 162 25.37 3.58 12.62
N GLY A 163 24.16 4.13 12.81
CA GLY A 163 23.79 4.90 13.99
C GLY A 163 22.97 6.14 13.68
N ILE A 164 22.67 6.90 14.73
CA ILE A 164 21.83 8.10 14.65
C ILE A 164 22.71 9.33 14.48
N TYR A 165 22.48 10.06 13.40
CA TYR A 165 23.03 11.37 13.10
C TYR A 165 22.02 12.45 13.42
N THR A 166 22.44 13.50 14.10
CA THR A 166 21.55 14.60 14.52
C THR A 166 22.05 15.95 14.05
N GLY A 167 21.11 16.86 13.77
CA GLY A 167 21.38 18.24 13.41
C GLY A 167 20.11 19.08 13.43
N GLU A 168 20.12 20.20 12.74
CA GLU A 168 19.01 21.16 12.72
C GLU A 168 18.80 21.73 11.31
N LEU A 169 17.55 21.66 10.83
CA LEU A 169 17.08 22.43 9.69
C LEU A 169 16.64 23.80 10.19
N THR A 170 17.21 24.85 9.60
CA THR A 170 16.88 26.26 9.90
C THR A 170 16.17 26.88 8.71
N ALA A 171 14.94 27.33 8.90
CA ALA A 171 14.22 28.16 7.95
C ALA A 171 14.32 29.63 8.37
N THR A 172 14.82 30.50 7.48
CA THR A 172 14.91 31.95 7.71
C THR A 172 13.99 32.71 6.77
N TYR A 173 13.38 33.79 7.26
CA TYR A 173 12.48 34.66 6.51
C TYR A 173 12.49 36.07 7.12
N ASP A 174 11.93 37.07 6.45
CA ASP A 174 11.94 38.49 6.91
C ASP A 174 11.37 38.69 8.34
N GLY A 175 10.49 37.77 8.78
CA GLY A 175 9.82 37.84 10.07
C GLY A 175 10.48 37.03 11.20
N GLY A 176 11.50 36.21 10.91
CA GLY A 176 12.14 35.41 11.95
C GLY A 176 12.82 34.13 11.44
N VAL A 177 12.93 33.17 12.36
CA VAL A 177 13.61 31.89 12.15
C VAL A 177 12.76 30.77 12.75
N VAL A 178 12.61 29.66 12.02
CA VAL A 178 12.08 28.39 12.54
C VAL A 178 13.21 27.36 12.52
N LYS A 179 13.37 26.62 13.62
CA LYS A 179 14.40 25.60 13.80
C LYS A 179 13.73 24.26 14.05
N ILE A 180 14.13 23.25 13.29
CA ILE A 180 13.53 21.92 13.31
C ILE A 180 14.65 20.91 13.52
N PRO A 181 14.65 20.15 14.62
CA PRO A 181 15.59 19.06 14.83
C PRO A 181 15.49 18.02 13.69
N VAL A 182 16.64 17.50 13.28
CA VAL A 182 16.76 16.45 12.26
C VAL A 182 17.46 15.25 12.88
N SER A 183 16.94 14.05 12.61
CA SER A 183 17.49 12.77 13.02
C SER A 183 17.51 11.81 11.83
N VAL A 184 18.69 11.30 11.49
CA VAL A 184 18.89 10.32 10.42
C VAL A 184 19.49 9.06 11.02
N GLU A 185 18.76 7.95 10.99
CA GLU A 185 19.22 6.65 11.48
C GLU A 185 19.73 5.80 10.31
N VAL A 186 21.03 5.50 10.31
CA VAL A 186 21.63 4.55 9.36
C VAL A 186 21.62 3.15 9.98
N TRP A 187 20.88 2.22 9.36
CA TRP A 187 20.81 0.83 9.78
C TRP A 187 22.08 0.05 9.41
N ASN A 188 22.34 -1.02 10.16
CA ASN A 188 23.56 -1.83 10.01
C ASN A 188 23.41 -2.94 8.95
N PHE A 189 22.93 -2.58 7.76
CA PHE A 189 22.96 -3.40 6.56
C PHE A 189 22.99 -2.50 5.32
N ALA A 190 23.12 -3.09 4.13
CA ALA A 190 23.12 -2.37 2.87
C ALA A 190 22.19 -3.08 1.87
N ILE A 191 21.51 -2.31 1.02
CA ILE A 191 20.81 -2.84 -0.15
C ILE A 191 21.77 -2.98 -1.33
N PRO A 192 21.58 -3.96 -2.24
CA PRO A 192 22.47 -4.15 -3.38
C PRO A 192 22.46 -2.96 -4.33
N VAL A 193 23.55 -2.76 -5.06
CA VAL A 193 23.64 -1.77 -6.15
C VAL A 193 22.77 -2.19 -7.33
N THR A 194 22.77 -3.47 -7.67
CA THR A 194 21.92 -4.04 -8.72
C THR A 194 20.46 -4.15 -8.25
N PRO A 195 19.51 -3.53 -8.96
CA PRO A 195 18.09 -3.74 -8.69
C PRO A 195 17.64 -5.19 -8.91
N SER A 196 16.74 -5.70 -8.07
CA SER A 196 16.22 -7.08 -8.18
C SER A 196 15.07 -7.25 -9.20
N PHE A 197 14.79 -6.22 -10.01
CA PHE A 197 13.74 -6.22 -11.03
C PHE A 197 14.21 -5.57 -12.34
N MET A 198 13.47 -5.81 -13.44
CA MET A 198 13.70 -5.19 -14.74
C MET A 198 12.77 -3.99 -14.96
N SER A 199 13.19 -3.01 -15.75
CA SER A 199 12.32 -1.88 -16.11
C SER A 199 12.52 -1.35 -17.53
N PHE A 200 11.51 -0.65 -18.04
CA PHE A 200 11.56 0.08 -19.30
C PHE A 200 10.87 1.43 -19.12
N PHE A 201 11.64 2.48 -18.86
CA PHE A 201 11.14 3.84 -18.64
C PHE A 201 11.50 4.70 -19.86
N GLN A 202 10.61 4.76 -20.85
CA GLN A 202 10.97 5.30 -22.16
C GLN A 202 11.26 6.81 -22.11
N LEU A 203 12.48 7.19 -22.51
CA LEU A 203 12.82 8.58 -22.78
C LEU A 203 12.31 8.97 -24.17
N TRP A 204 11.49 10.01 -24.25
CA TRP A 204 11.07 10.61 -25.51
C TRP A 204 12.14 11.57 -26.02
N VAL A 205 13.19 11.00 -26.61
CA VAL A 205 14.38 11.70 -27.10
C VAL A 205 14.03 12.90 -27.99
N SER A 206 13.01 12.78 -28.84
CA SER A 206 12.54 13.89 -29.70
C SER A 206 12.04 15.09 -28.91
N ASP A 207 11.32 14.88 -27.81
CA ASP A 207 10.77 15.94 -26.98
C ASP A 207 11.86 16.61 -26.14
N ILE A 208 12.80 15.81 -25.62
CA ILE A 208 14.00 16.32 -24.94
C ILE A 208 14.77 17.25 -25.88
N TRP A 209 15.11 16.78 -27.09
CA TRP A 209 15.83 17.59 -28.08
C TRP A 209 15.06 18.85 -28.48
N ALA A 210 13.76 18.73 -28.75
CA ALA A 210 12.93 19.87 -29.14
C ALA A 210 12.89 20.94 -28.05
N TYR A 211 12.76 20.54 -26.77
CA TYR A 211 12.74 21.46 -25.64
C TYR A 211 14.10 22.15 -25.46
N TYR A 212 15.19 21.39 -25.35
CA TYR A 212 16.53 21.95 -25.13
C TYR A 212 16.99 22.84 -26.28
N SER A 213 16.66 22.47 -27.52
CA SER A 213 16.92 23.29 -28.71
C SER A 213 16.13 24.60 -28.69
N LYS A 214 14.83 24.55 -28.33
CA LYS A 214 13.97 25.75 -28.20
C LYS A 214 14.51 26.71 -27.15
N MET A 215 15.10 26.19 -26.08
CA MET A 215 15.68 26.96 -24.98
C MET A 215 17.13 27.44 -25.25
N ASN A 216 17.69 27.16 -26.42
CA ASN A 216 19.10 27.44 -26.76
C ASN A 216 20.07 26.91 -25.69
N SER A 217 19.82 25.68 -25.20
CA SER A 217 20.70 25.02 -24.24
C SER A 217 22.08 24.74 -24.85
N SER A 218 23.14 24.83 -24.04
CA SER A 218 24.46 24.35 -24.42
C SER A 218 24.61 22.81 -24.41
N LEU A 219 23.68 22.09 -23.79
CA LEU A 219 23.67 20.62 -23.73
C LEU A 219 22.85 20.05 -24.91
N GLU A 220 23.48 19.24 -25.76
CA GLU A 220 22.88 18.74 -26.99
C GLU A 220 23.33 17.31 -27.36
N GLY A 221 22.76 16.77 -28.44
CA GLY A 221 23.21 15.51 -29.04
C GLY A 221 23.11 14.31 -28.09
N LEU A 222 24.13 13.44 -28.15
CA LEU A 222 24.21 12.21 -27.36
C LEU A 222 24.41 12.48 -25.87
N GLU A 223 25.21 13.48 -25.52
CA GLU A 223 25.50 13.86 -24.13
C GLU A 223 24.21 14.23 -23.37
N LEU A 224 23.29 14.95 -24.04
CA LEU A 224 21.98 15.24 -23.48
C LEU A 224 21.20 13.97 -23.14
N ILE A 225 21.15 13.00 -24.05
CA ILE A 225 20.36 11.77 -23.83
C ILE A 225 21.01 10.87 -22.79
N GLN A 226 22.35 10.82 -22.77
CA GLN A 226 23.10 10.14 -21.71
C GLN A 226 22.83 10.77 -20.35
N THR A 227 22.72 12.10 -20.25
CA THR A 227 22.40 12.80 -18.99
C THR A 227 21.04 12.34 -18.43
N PHE A 228 20.02 12.22 -19.28
CA PHE A 228 18.69 11.76 -18.84
C PHE A 228 18.65 10.26 -18.53
N TYR A 229 19.39 9.43 -19.29
CA TYR A 229 19.45 8.00 -19.03
C TYR A 229 20.21 7.71 -17.74
N ASP A 230 21.39 8.31 -17.55
CA ASP A 230 22.21 8.13 -16.35
C ASP A 230 21.46 8.67 -15.11
N PHE A 231 20.65 9.73 -15.26
CA PHE A 231 19.76 10.22 -14.20
C PHE A 231 18.71 9.18 -13.76
N LEU A 232 18.11 8.42 -14.68
CA LEU A 232 17.15 7.35 -14.32
C LEU A 232 17.82 6.23 -13.49
N LEU A 233 19.11 5.96 -13.71
CA LEU A 233 19.85 4.94 -12.96
C LEU A 233 19.93 5.28 -11.47
N ASP A 234 19.96 6.56 -11.10
CA ASP A 234 19.93 7.01 -9.70
C ASP A 234 18.57 6.77 -9.02
N PHE A 235 17.55 6.38 -9.79
CA PHE A 235 16.23 5.97 -9.32
C PHE A 235 15.98 4.47 -9.47
N ARG A 236 17.06 3.69 -9.70
CA ARG A 236 17.01 2.22 -9.83
C ARG A 236 16.09 1.73 -10.96
N VAL A 237 15.86 2.56 -11.96
CA VAL A 237 15.08 2.22 -13.17
C VAL A 237 15.94 2.42 -14.43
N ASN A 238 15.63 1.68 -15.49
CA ASN A 238 16.38 1.72 -16.75
C ASN A 238 15.55 2.37 -17.84
N GLY A 239 16.22 3.20 -18.64
CA GLY A 239 15.58 3.84 -19.78
C GLY A 239 15.19 2.83 -20.85
N GLY A 240 14.28 3.23 -21.75
CA GLY A 240 13.91 2.40 -22.90
C GLY A 240 15.10 2.11 -23.82
N SER A 241 15.44 3.01 -24.74
CA SER A 241 16.61 2.80 -25.61
C SER A 241 17.92 3.22 -24.93
N LEU A 242 18.99 2.44 -25.15
CA LEU A 242 20.32 2.84 -24.72
C LEU A 242 20.75 4.15 -25.42
N PRO A 243 21.40 5.09 -24.71
CA PRO A 243 21.84 6.37 -25.26
C PRO A 243 23.19 6.18 -25.97
N ILE A 244 23.16 5.44 -27.08
CA ILE A 244 24.32 5.09 -27.91
C ILE A 244 24.03 5.41 -29.38
N GLU A 245 25.10 5.57 -30.15
CA GLU A 245 24.97 5.66 -31.61
C GLU A 245 24.60 4.29 -32.18
N ALA A 246 23.57 4.27 -33.04
CA ALA A 246 23.18 3.08 -33.78
C ALA A 246 24.25 2.73 -34.84
N GLY A 247 24.44 1.45 -35.08
CA GLY A 247 25.44 0.96 -36.03
C GLY A 247 25.26 -0.52 -36.36
N SER A 248 26.32 -1.11 -36.91
CA SER A 248 26.46 -2.56 -37.06
C SER A 248 26.36 -3.29 -35.71
N VAL A 249 26.18 -4.61 -35.73
CA VAL A 249 26.13 -5.41 -34.50
C VAL A 249 27.42 -5.25 -33.67
N ASP A 250 28.59 -5.17 -34.32
CA ASP A 250 29.87 -4.93 -33.64
C ASP A 250 29.93 -3.56 -32.96
N GLU A 251 29.48 -2.50 -33.64
CA GLU A 251 29.41 -1.14 -33.08
C GLU A 251 28.42 -1.07 -31.92
N TYR A 252 27.26 -1.74 -32.01
CA TYR A 252 26.31 -1.84 -30.91
C TYR A 252 26.95 -2.50 -29.68
N ILE A 253 27.59 -3.67 -29.87
CA ILE A 253 28.25 -4.38 -28.77
C ILE A 253 29.36 -3.55 -28.13
N GLN A 254 30.13 -2.80 -28.93
CA GLN A 254 31.16 -1.91 -28.42
C GLN A 254 30.57 -0.74 -27.62
N ASN A 255 29.56 -0.06 -28.16
CA ASN A 255 29.00 1.15 -27.56
C ASN A 255 28.12 0.83 -26.34
N ALA A 256 27.44 -0.32 -26.34
CA ALA A 256 26.58 -0.76 -25.24
C ALA A 256 27.36 -1.29 -24.03
N ALA A 257 28.68 -1.52 -24.16
CA ALA A 257 29.51 -2.11 -23.11
C ALA A 257 29.41 -1.37 -21.77
N LYS A 258 29.48 -0.03 -21.79
CA LYS A 258 29.33 0.81 -20.59
C LYS A 258 28.04 0.49 -19.82
N TYR A 259 26.95 0.21 -20.52
CA TYR A 259 25.64 -0.02 -19.93
C TYR A 259 25.46 -1.48 -19.47
N PHE A 260 25.89 -2.45 -20.28
CA PHE A 260 25.80 -3.86 -19.85
C PHE A 260 26.74 -4.19 -18.68
N GLU A 261 27.86 -3.47 -18.54
CA GLU A 261 28.82 -3.65 -17.44
C GLU A 261 28.44 -2.84 -16.18
N ASP A 262 27.52 -1.87 -16.27
CA ASP A 262 27.00 -1.15 -15.10
C ASP A 262 26.03 -2.03 -14.31
N GLU A 263 26.30 -2.24 -13.03
CA GLU A 263 25.48 -3.05 -12.12
C GLU A 263 24.08 -2.49 -11.91
N ARG A 264 23.86 -1.18 -12.12
CA ARG A 264 22.55 -0.51 -12.00
C ARG A 264 21.65 -0.77 -13.22
N VAL A 265 22.21 -1.26 -14.32
CA VAL A 265 21.46 -1.63 -15.53
C VAL A 265 21.09 -3.10 -15.45
N THR A 266 19.81 -3.41 -15.28
CA THR A 266 19.26 -4.77 -15.18
C THR A 266 18.49 -5.17 -16.44
N SER A 267 18.04 -4.20 -17.22
CA SER A 267 17.24 -4.42 -18.42
C SER A 267 17.69 -3.56 -19.60
N VAL A 268 17.80 -4.20 -20.76
CA VAL A 268 18.19 -3.59 -22.04
C VAL A 268 17.28 -4.15 -23.14
N PRO A 269 16.39 -3.34 -23.73
CA PRO A 269 15.63 -3.76 -24.90
C PRO A 269 16.56 -3.82 -26.11
N LEU A 270 16.53 -4.95 -26.80
CA LEU A 270 17.38 -5.18 -27.96
C LEU A 270 16.80 -4.52 -29.23
N PRO A 271 17.68 -4.02 -30.13
CA PRO A 271 17.24 -3.73 -31.49
C PRO A 271 16.76 -5.03 -32.15
N TYR A 272 15.70 -4.91 -32.95
CA TYR A 272 15.17 -6.01 -33.74
C TYR A 272 15.35 -5.70 -35.23
N TYR A 273 16.27 -6.42 -35.87
CA TYR A 273 16.56 -6.27 -37.28
C TYR A 273 15.56 -7.12 -38.07
N SER A 274 14.65 -6.50 -38.80
CA SER A 274 13.71 -7.25 -39.63
C SER A 274 13.27 -6.46 -40.85
N SER A 275 12.83 -7.19 -41.86
CA SER A 275 12.09 -6.67 -43.00
C SER A 275 10.86 -7.54 -43.24
N VAL A 276 9.93 -7.07 -44.07
CA VAL A 276 8.76 -7.85 -44.47
C VAL A 276 8.76 -8.05 -45.98
N ASP A 277 8.28 -9.21 -46.43
CA ASP A 277 8.09 -9.50 -47.85
C ASP A 277 6.87 -8.77 -48.44
N GLU A 278 6.61 -8.97 -49.73
CA GLU A 278 5.46 -8.38 -50.43
C GLU A 278 4.09 -8.80 -49.88
N ASN A 279 4.04 -9.90 -49.12
CA ASN A 279 2.84 -10.43 -48.47
C ASN A 279 2.76 -10.01 -46.99
N GLY A 280 3.69 -9.17 -46.51
CA GLY A 280 3.77 -8.72 -45.13
C GLY A 280 4.30 -9.77 -44.16
N GLN A 281 4.93 -10.85 -44.63
CA GLN A 281 5.59 -11.85 -43.79
C GLN A 281 6.97 -11.40 -43.38
N VAL A 282 7.35 -11.63 -42.13
CA VAL A 282 8.68 -11.28 -41.63
C VAL A 282 9.76 -12.10 -42.35
N ILE A 283 10.80 -11.41 -42.81
CA ILE A 283 12.03 -12.00 -43.34
C ILE A 283 13.06 -11.94 -42.23
N HIS A 284 13.41 -13.12 -41.72
CA HIS A 284 14.39 -13.27 -40.66
C HIS A 284 15.75 -12.67 -41.04
N ASP A 285 16.32 -11.83 -40.17
CA ASP A 285 17.64 -11.22 -40.35
C ASP A 285 18.70 -11.89 -39.47
N ASN A 286 19.78 -12.36 -40.10
CA ASN A 286 20.90 -13.02 -39.41
C ASN A 286 21.62 -12.11 -38.41
N GLN A 287 21.49 -10.78 -38.53
CA GLN A 287 22.02 -9.83 -37.54
C GLN A 287 21.47 -10.09 -36.13
N ASN A 288 20.22 -10.58 -36.01
CA ASN A 288 19.67 -10.92 -34.69
C ASN A 288 20.40 -12.11 -34.05
N ASN A 289 20.72 -13.16 -34.83
CA ASN A 289 21.50 -14.31 -34.34
C ASN A 289 22.89 -13.86 -33.89
N GLU A 290 23.54 -13.03 -34.69
CA GLU A 290 24.88 -12.51 -34.39
C GLU A 290 24.87 -11.70 -33.08
N LEU A 291 23.86 -10.85 -32.89
CA LEU A 291 23.70 -10.07 -31.67
C LEU A 291 23.52 -10.97 -30.44
N ILE A 292 22.60 -11.94 -30.51
CA ILE A 292 22.34 -12.89 -29.42
C ILE A 292 23.59 -13.72 -29.08
N GLN A 293 24.33 -14.18 -30.09
CA GLN A 293 25.58 -14.91 -29.89
C GLN A 293 26.60 -14.04 -29.13
N LYS A 294 26.85 -12.81 -29.57
CA LYS A 294 27.84 -11.91 -28.94
C LYS A 294 27.43 -11.51 -27.52
N LEU A 295 26.14 -11.28 -27.26
CA LEU A 295 25.62 -11.02 -25.91
C LEU A 295 25.84 -12.24 -25.00
N THR A 296 25.61 -13.45 -25.51
CA THR A 296 25.81 -14.70 -24.77
C THR A 296 27.29 -14.93 -24.46
N GLU A 297 28.19 -14.74 -25.44
CA GLU A 297 29.65 -14.87 -25.26
C GLU A 297 30.20 -13.90 -24.19
N LYS A 298 29.55 -12.75 -24.03
CA LYS A 298 29.89 -11.74 -23.02
C LYS A 298 29.19 -11.94 -21.67
N GLY A 299 28.23 -12.85 -21.57
CA GLY A 299 27.40 -13.02 -20.38
C GLY A 299 26.37 -11.90 -20.16
N TRP A 300 26.12 -11.07 -21.17
CA TRP A 300 25.20 -9.92 -21.11
C TRP A 300 23.74 -10.28 -21.40
N ILE A 301 23.51 -11.50 -21.90
CA ILE A 301 22.20 -11.99 -22.35
C ILE A 301 21.11 -11.92 -21.27
N ASN A 302 21.48 -12.03 -19.99
CA ASN A 302 20.53 -12.03 -18.87
C ASN A 302 19.88 -10.67 -18.60
N LYS A 303 20.43 -9.59 -19.16
CA LYS A 303 19.85 -8.23 -19.08
C LYS A 303 18.95 -7.92 -20.27
N ALA A 304 18.90 -8.78 -21.28
CA ALA A 304 18.31 -8.46 -22.57
C ALA A 304 16.87 -8.94 -22.69
N PHE A 305 16.04 -8.16 -23.39
CA PHE A 305 14.66 -8.51 -23.76
C PHE A 305 14.27 -7.88 -25.10
N TYR A 306 13.18 -8.35 -25.71
CA TYR A 306 12.57 -7.69 -26.85
C TYR A 306 11.34 -6.91 -26.42
N TYR A 307 11.18 -5.69 -26.97
CA TYR A 307 9.95 -4.91 -26.89
C TYR A 307 9.69 -4.25 -28.25
N LEU A 308 8.65 -4.72 -28.94
CA LEU A 308 8.32 -4.29 -30.30
C LEU A 308 7.09 -3.36 -30.34
N GLY A 309 7.00 -2.41 -29.40
CA GLY A 309 5.83 -1.52 -29.30
C GLY A 309 5.48 -0.77 -30.61
N HIS A 310 6.49 -0.34 -31.38
CA HIS A 310 6.23 0.29 -32.69
C HIS A 310 5.58 -0.64 -33.74
N LEU A 311 5.57 -1.96 -33.51
CA LEU A 311 5.01 -2.98 -34.41
C LEU A 311 3.75 -3.62 -33.84
N ILE A 312 3.74 -3.93 -32.55
CA ILE A 312 2.70 -4.75 -31.89
C ILE A 312 2.35 -4.25 -30.47
N ASP A 313 2.22 -2.94 -30.29
CA ASP A 313 1.67 -2.34 -29.06
C ASP A 313 0.15 -2.53 -28.96
N GLU A 314 -0.33 -2.90 -27.77
CA GLU A 314 -1.75 -3.08 -27.42
C GLU A 314 -2.58 -3.78 -28.53
N PRO A 315 -2.17 -4.96 -29.01
CA PRO A 315 -2.77 -5.59 -30.19
C PRO A 315 -4.23 -5.93 -29.94
N SER A 316 -5.14 -5.44 -30.79
CA SER A 316 -6.58 -5.78 -30.70
C SER A 316 -6.83 -7.29 -30.87
N GLY A 317 -7.99 -7.79 -30.45
CA GLY A 317 -8.40 -9.20 -30.65
C GLY A 317 -8.80 -9.56 -32.09
N LYS A 318 -8.44 -8.74 -33.08
CA LYS A 318 -8.74 -9.01 -34.48
C LYS A 318 -7.76 -10.04 -35.06
N PRO A 319 -8.21 -10.96 -35.94
CA PRO A 319 -7.34 -12.01 -36.50
C PRO A 319 -6.05 -11.49 -37.13
N GLU A 320 -6.08 -10.35 -37.82
CA GLU A 320 -4.88 -9.75 -38.42
C GLU A 320 -3.86 -9.26 -37.39
N ALA A 321 -4.32 -8.73 -36.26
CA ALA A 321 -3.43 -8.29 -35.17
C ALA A 321 -2.81 -9.50 -34.47
N ILE A 322 -3.62 -10.53 -34.17
CA ILE A 322 -3.15 -11.79 -33.58
C ILE A 322 -2.12 -12.46 -34.49
N ALA A 323 -2.39 -12.54 -35.80
CA ALA A 323 -1.46 -13.10 -36.78
C ALA A 323 -0.13 -12.31 -36.83
N LYS A 324 -0.19 -10.99 -36.71
CA LYS A 324 1.00 -10.13 -36.66
C LYS A 324 1.83 -10.38 -35.40
N VAL A 325 1.20 -10.46 -34.22
CA VAL A 325 1.88 -10.83 -32.96
C VAL A 325 2.55 -12.18 -33.11
N LYS A 326 1.81 -13.19 -33.60
CA LYS A 326 2.33 -14.53 -33.82
C LYS A 326 3.55 -14.55 -34.73
N MET A 327 3.50 -13.82 -35.84
CA MET A 327 4.59 -13.76 -36.80
C MET A 327 5.90 -13.27 -36.15
N TYR A 328 5.88 -12.18 -35.38
CA TYR A 328 7.08 -11.67 -34.73
C TYR A 328 7.56 -12.54 -33.56
N CYS A 329 6.63 -13.06 -32.75
CA CYS A 329 7.00 -13.98 -31.67
C CYS A 329 7.59 -15.29 -32.20
N ASP A 330 7.04 -15.85 -33.28
CA ASP A 330 7.58 -17.05 -33.92
C ASP A 330 8.98 -16.81 -34.50
N ASP A 331 9.22 -15.64 -35.12
CA ASP A 331 10.55 -15.29 -35.64
C ASP A 331 11.60 -15.22 -34.53
N ILE A 332 11.31 -14.50 -33.43
CA ILE A 332 12.22 -14.38 -32.29
C ILE A 332 12.58 -15.76 -31.70
N ARG A 333 11.58 -16.64 -31.54
CA ARG A 333 11.77 -18.02 -31.04
C ARG A 333 12.64 -18.89 -31.92
N THR A 334 12.88 -18.52 -33.19
CA THR A 334 13.75 -19.33 -34.05
C THR A 334 15.23 -19.25 -33.67
N TYR A 335 15.63 -18.23 -32.91
CA TYR A 335 17.04 -17.97 -32.59
C TYR A 335 17.33 -17.63 -31.12
N THR A 336 16.32 -17.39 -30.28
CA THR A 336 16.53 -17.14 -28.85
C THR A 336 15.29 -17.45 -27.99
N ASP A 337 15.54 -17.75 -26.72
CA ASP A 337 14.51 -17.91 -25.67
C ASP A 337 14.33 -16.63 -24.83
N ILE A 338 14.98 -15.52 -25.21
CA ILE A 338 14.82 -14.24 -24.54
C ILE A 338 13.34 -13.81 -24.56
N PRO A 339 12.79 -13.31 -23.44
CA PRO A 339 11.42 -12.86 -23.39
C PRO A 339 11.16 -11.70 -24.35
N HIS A 340 10.06 -11.80 -25.09
CA HIS A 340 9.47 -10.70 -25.82
C HIS A 340 8.28 -10.16 -25.05
N ILE A 341 8.45 -8.97 -24.49
CA ILE A 341 7.44 -8.27 -23.70
C ILE A 341 6.42 -7.64 -24.65
N VAL A 342 5.14 -7.98 -24.49
CA VAL A 342 4.02 -7.44 -25.27
C VAL A 342 3.05 -6.75 -24.32
N THR A 343 2.80 -5.46 -24.54
CA THR A 343 1.79 -4.64 -23.85
C THR A 343 0.40 -5.12 -24.19
N ALA A 344 -0.11 -6.06 -23.40
CA ALA A 344 -1.42 -6.66 -23.58
C ALA A 344 -1.90 -7.26 -22.26
N HIS A 345 -3.21 -7.12 -21.98
CA HIS A 345 -3.85 -7.95 -20.97
C HIS A 345 -3.69 -9.44 -21.31
N ILE A 346 -3.75 -10.29 -20.29
CA ILE A 346 -3.70 -11.74 -20.47
C ILE A 346 -4.99 -12.17 -21.20
N ARG A 347 -4.83 -12.72 -22.41
CA ARG A 347 -5.94 -13.16 -23.24
C ARG A 347 -5.71 -14.56 -23.81
N ASN A 348 -6.78 -15.34 -23.88
CA ASN A 348 -6.76 -16.70 -24.40
C ASN A 348 -6.35 -16.77 -25.89
N ASP A 349 -6.61 -15.73 -26.68
CA ASP A 349 -6.27 -15.68 -28.11
C ASP A 349 -4.77 -15.44 -28.38
N LEU A 350 -4.03 -14.99 -27.36
CA LEU A 350 -2.58 -14.78 -27.39
C LEU A 350 -1.80 -15.82 -26.55
N THR A 351 -2.50 -16.66 -25.78
CA THR A 351 -1.89 -17.71 -24.97
C THR A 351 -1.17 -18.72 -25.86
N GLY A 352 0.07 -19.08 -25.51
CA GLY A 352 0.94 -19.91 -26.35
C GLY A 352 1.50 -19.19 -27.60
N ILE A 353 1.21 -17.90 -27.76
CA ILE A 353 1.81 -17.02 -28.79
C ILE A 353 2.74 -16.00 -28.14
N VAL A 354 2.39 -15.46 -26.98
CA VAL A 354 3.19 -14.49 -26.22
C VAL A 354 3.91 -15.20 -25.07
N ASP A 355 5.21 -14.94 -24.91
CA ASP A 355 6.02 -15.47 -23.80
C ASP A 355 6.29 -14.43 -22.70
N GLY A 356 6.07 -13.13 -23.01
CA GLY A 356 6.24 -12.02 -22.07
C GLY A 356 4.99 -11.14 -22.05
N TRP A 357 4.20 -11.23 -21.00
CA TRP A 357 3.00 -10.42 -20.80
C TRP A 357 3.34 -9.10 -20.14
N CYS A 358 2.64 -8.04 -20.52
CA CYS A 358 2.71 -6.75 -19.84
C CYS A 358 1.30 -6.15 -19.74
N PRO A 359 0.43 -6.69 -18.87
CA PRO A 359 -0.89 -6.15 -18.56
C PRO A 359 -0.81 -4.87 -17.71
N GLN A 360 -1.92 -4.13 -17.67
CA GLN A 360 -2.12 -3.07 -16.69
C GLN A 360 -2.60 -3.65 -15.33
N PRO A 361 -2.42 -2.91 -14.21
CA PRO A 361 -2.78 -3.38 -12.86
C PRO A 361 -4.27 -3.69 -12.63
N ASP A 362 -5.16 -3.17 -13.48
CA ASP A 362 -6.60 -3.41 -13.42
C ASP A 362 -7.06 -4.66 -14.20
N GLY A 363 -6.13 -5.34 -14.86
CA GLY A 363 -6.40 -6.56 -15.62
C GLY A 363 -5.61 -7.78 -15.15
N ILE A 364 -5.06 -7.76 -13.94
CA ILE A 364 -4.30 -8.88 -13.39
C ILE A 364 -4.48 -9.05 -11.88
N ASP A 365 -4.48 -10.30 -11.44
CA ASP A 365 -4.44 -10.75 -10.05
C ASP A 365 -3.28 -11.73 -9.88
N GLU A 366 -2.82 -11.93 -8.64
CA GLU A 366 -1.68 -12.79 -8.31
C GLU A 366 -1.79 -14.21 -8.89
N ASP A 367 -2.91 -14.91 -8.67
CA ASP A 367 -3.14 -16.28 -9.15
C ASP A 367 -2.91 -16.41 -10.67
N VAL A 368 -3.29 -15.38 -11.42
CA VAL A 368 -3.10 -15.34 -12.88
C VAL A 368 -1.62 -15.19 -13.20
N VAL A 369 -0.89 -14.30 -12.51
CA VAL A 369 0.58 -14.16 -12.67
C VAL A 369 1.25 -15.51 -12.42
N ARG A 370 0.97 -16.15 -11.28
CA ARG A 370 1.53 -17.45 -10.89
C ARG A 370 1.22 -18.53 -11.93
N GLU A 371 0.01 -18.55 -12.50
CA GLU A 371 -0.37 -19.48 -13.57
C GLU A 371 0.48 -19.30 -14.84
N ARG A 372 0.68 -18.04 -15.29
CA ARG A 372 1.52 -17.76 -16.47
C ARG A 372 2.97 -18.18 -16.21
N GLN A 373 3.51 -17.85 -15.04
CA GLN A 373 4.87 -18.22 -14.63
C GLN A 373 5.07 -19.74 -14.55
N ALA A 374 4.08 -20.49 -14.07
CA ALA A 374 4.11 -21.95 -14.06
C ALA A 374 4.18 -22.55 -15.48
N ASN A 375 3.78 -21.81 -16.51
CA ASN A 375 3.92 -22.17 -17.93
C ASN A 375 5.26 -21.73 -18.55
N GLY A 376 6.17 -21.15 -17.76
CA GLY A 376 7.46 -20.62 -18.22
C GLY A 376 7.37 -19.24 -18.86
N GLU A 377 6.23 -18.56 -18.73
CA GLU A 377 6.01 -17.21 -19.28
C GLU A 377 6.50 -16.15 -18.29
N THR A 378 6.99 -15.03 -18.83
CA THR A 378 7.37 -13.85 -18.05
C THR A 378 6.19 -12.90 -17.93
N VAL A 379 6.00 -12.28 -16.76
CA VAL A 379 4.96 -11.28 -16.54
C VAL A 379 5.60 -10.00 -16.01
N TRP A 380 5.48 -8.95 -16.81
CA TRP A 380 5.69 -7.56 -16.43
C TRP A 380 4.33 -6.90 -16.20
N TRP A 381 4.34 -5.62 -15.91
CA TRP A 381 3.15 -4.77 -16.00
C TRP A 381 3.52 -3.37 -16.47
N TYR A 382 2.52 -2.58 -16.84
CA TYR A 382 2.72 -1.19 -17.22
C TYR A 382 1.59 -0.30 -16.74
N THR A 383 1.92 0.97 -16.57
CA THR A 383 0.92 2.02 -16.37
C THR A 383 0.97 3.02 -17.52
N SER A 384 -0.16 3.68 -17.78
CA SER A 384 -0.30 4.72 -18.80
C SER A 384 -1.33 5.74 -18.30
N CYS A 385 -2.04 6.41 -19.20
CA CYS A 385 -3.23 7.18 -18.86
C CYS A 385 -4.35 6.35 -18.17
N THR A 386 -4.21 5.02 -18.16
CA THR A 386 -5.05 4.07 -17.40
C THR A 386 -4.18 2.97 -16.76
N PRO A 387 -4.70 2.27 -15.74
CA PRO A 387 -5.85 2.64 -14.94
C PRO A 387 -5.58 3.88 -14.08
N VAL A 388 -6.65 4.58 -13.70
CA VAL A 388 -6.61 5.71 -12.77
C VAL A 388 -6.90 5.23 -11.34
N TYR A 389 -6.82 6.12 -10.33
CA TYR A 389 -7.26 5.81 -8.97
C TYR A 389 -8.64 5.12 -8.97
N PRO A 390 -8.85 4.02 -8.20
CA PRO A 390 -8.06 3.55 -7.06
C PRO A 390 -6.91 2.58 -7.37
N TYR A 391 -6.49 2.39 -8.62
CA TYR A 391 -5.31 1.57 -8.93
C TYR A 391 -4.00 2.35 -8.69
N PRO A 392 -2.89 1.68 -8.34
CA PRO A 392 -1.58 2.29 -8.28
C PRO A 392 -1.17 2.71 -9.69
N ASN A 393 -0.65 3.93 -9.79
CA ASN A 393 -0.10 4.47 -11.02
C ASN A 393 0.87 5.62 -10.68
N TYR A 394 1.40 6.24 -11.73
CA TYR A 394 2.35 7.34 -11.63
C TYR A 394 1.73 8.70 -11.97
N HIS A 395 0.42 8.90 -11.74
CA HIS A 395 -0.24 10.19 -11.99
C HIS A 395 0.03 11.19 -10.88
N THR A 396 0.15 12.49 -11.22
CA THR A 396 0.46 13.57 -10.26
C THR A 396 -0.61 13.73 -9.18
N ASP A 397 -1.87 13.46 -9.52
CA ASP A 397 -3.01 13.67 -8.63
C ASP A 397 -3.43 12.42 -7.84
N ASN A 398 -2.74 11.29 -8.04
CA ASN A 398 -2.94 10.10 -7.22
C ASN A 398 -2.20 10.22 -5.86
N LEU A 399 -2.41 9.28 -4.95
CA LEU A 399 -1.67 9.20 -3.69
C LEU A 399 -0.17 9.05 -3.97
N LEU A 400 0.68 9.82 -3.28
CA LEU A 400 2.14 9.69 -3.41
C LEU A 400 2.66 8.32 -2.94
N LEU A 401 1.87 7.62 -2.11
CA LEU A 401 2.13 6.23 -1.72
C LEU A 401 1.97 5.24 -2.88
N ALA A 402 1.16 5.56 -3.91
CA ALA A 402 0.81 4.62 -4.97
C ALA A 402 2.02 4.09 -5.76
N PRO A 403 3.00 4.90 -6.20
CA PRO A 403 4.20 4.40 -6.85
C PRO A 403 5.07 3.50 -5.97
N ARG A 404 5.08 3.77 -4.65
CA ARG A 404 5.86 3.00 -3.68
C ARG A 404 5.23 1.63 -3.44
N ILE A 405 3.93 1.57 -3.12
CA ILE A 405 3.23 0.30 -2.89
C ILE A 405 3.15 -0.58 -4.14
N TYR A 406 3.22 0.03 -5.33
CA TYR A 406 3.32 -0.69 -6.59
C TYR A 406 4.47 -1.70 -6.58
N ARG A 407 5.64 -1.35 -6.02
CA ARG A 407 6.79 -2.26 -5.95
C ARG A 407 6.64 -3.38 -4.92
N TRP A 408 5.85 -3.16 -3.87
CA TRP A 408 5.48 -4.21 -2.93
C TRP A 408 4.57 -5.25 -3.59
N MET A 409 3.55 -4.79 -4.31
CA MET A 409 2.67 -5.64 -5.12
C MET A 409 3.45 -6.37 -6.23
N GLN A 410 4.44 -5.71 -6.82
CA GLN A 410 5.30 -6.32 -7.82
C GLN A 410 6.02 -7.55 -7.29
N GLU A 411 6.64 -7.40 -6.12
CA GLU A 411 7.40 -8.45 -5.47
C GLU A 411 6.49 -9.61 -5.04
N ASP A 412 5.41 -9.28 -4.32
CA ASP A 412 4.41 -10.24 -3.86
C ASP A 412 3.88 -11.07 -5.02
N TYR A 413 3.41 -10.42 -6.11
CA TYR A 413 2.84 -11.14 -7.23
C TYR A 413 3.89 -11.85 -8.10
N GLY A 414 5.19 -11.62 -7.84
CA GLY A 414 6.31 -12.12 -8.63
C GLY A 414 6.42 -11.49 -10.01
N ILE A 415 5.86 -10.30 -10.21
CA ILE A 415 5.98 -9.56 -11.47
C ILE A 415 7.44 -9.15 -11.65
N THR A 416 8.06 -9.50 -12.77
CA THR A 416 9.52 -9.38 -12.92
C THR A 416 9.97 -8.08 -13.58
N GLY A 417 9.04 -7.27 -14.09
CA GLY A 417 9.40 -5.96 -14.62
C GLY A 417 8.27 -4.97 -14.77
N ASP A 418 8.67 -3.72 -14.96
CA ASP A 418 7.79 -2.55 -15.01
C ASP A 418 8.09 -1.64 -16.19
N LEU A 419 7.05 -1.32 -16.94
CA LEU A 419 7.11 -0.53 -18.14
C LEU A 419 6.34 0.78 -17.96
N LEU A 420 6.97 1.88 -18.34
CA LEU A 420 6.33 3.18 -18.51
C LEU A 420 6.61 3.73 -19.90
N TRP A 421 5.53 3.98 -20.63
CA TRP A 421 5.55 4.33 -22.05
C TRP A 421 6.24 5.67 -22.37
N ALA A 422 6.36 6.59 -21.39
CA ALA A 422 7.14 7.80 -21.50
C ALA A 422 7.49 8.45 -20.15
N THR A 423 8.69 9.03 -20.03
CA THR A 423 9.15 9.81 -18.86
C THR A 423 9.45 11.28 -19.15
N THR A 424 9.44 11.71 -20.42
CA THR A 424 9.90 13.04 -20.84
C THR A 424 9.07 13.68 -21.98
N ILE A 425 7.75 13.45 -22.02
CA ILE A 425 6.89 14.19 -22.96
C ILE A 425 6.83 15.65 -22.52
N TYR A 426 7.31 16.58 -23.34
CA TYR A 426 7.28 18.03 -23.05
C TYR A 426 6.32 18.79 -23.95
N SER A 427 5.69 18.10 -24.89
CA SER A 427 4.60 18.58 -25.73
C SER A 427 3.23 18.14 -25.18
N LYS A 428 2.14 18.50 -25.88
CA LYS A 428 0.77 18.12 -25.54
C LYS A 428 0.04 17.56 -26.76
N TRP A 429 -0.57 16.39 -26.64
CA TRP A 429 -1.42 15.80 -27.68
C TRP A 429 -2.77 16.53 -27.75
N ASN A 430 -3.13 17.04 -28.91
CA ASN A 430 -4.41 17.76 -29.10
C ASN A 430 -5.52 16.92 -29.76
N GLY A 431 -5.33 15.61 -29.89
CA GLY A 431 -6.22 14.71 -30.65
C GLY A 431 -5.77 14.43 -32.09
N SER A 432 -4.76 15.14 -32.59
CA SER A 432 -4.25 14.94 -33.96
C SER A 432 -2.73 15.00 -34.08
N LYS A 433 -2.08 15.82 -33.25
CA LYS A 433 -0.63 15.98 -33.20
C LYS A 433 -0.19 16.50 -31.84
N TYR A 434 1.09 16.35 -31.56
CA TYR A 434 1.73 17.05 -30.45
C TYR A 434 1.90 18.54 -30.77
N VAL A 435 1.54 19.39 -29.80
CA VAL A 435 1.66 20.84 -29.84
C VAL A 435 2.50 21.35 -28.67
N SER A 436 2.91 22.63 -28.71
CA SER A 436 3.69 23.23 -27.62
C SER A 436 2.90 23.18 -26.30
N ARG A 437 3.59 22.76 -25.24
CA ARG A 437 3.16 22.82 -23.84
C ARG A 437 4.20 23.61 -23.04
N ASP A 438 3.78 24.23 -21.96
CA ASP A 438 4.70 24.64 -20.91
C ASP A 438 4.61 23.60 -19.79
N VAL A 439 5.60 22.70 -19.75
CA VAL A 439 5.64 21.58 -18.80
C VAL A 439 5.62 22.06 -17.34
N TRP A 440 6.15 23.25 -17.05
CA TRP A 440 6.22 23.80 -15.69
C TRP A 440 4.87 24.30 -15.16
N SER A 441 3.90 24.57 -16.04
CA SER A 441 2.60 25.14 -15.65
C SER A 441 1.39 24.31 -16.06
N ASP A 442 1.51 23.44 -17.06
CA ASP A 442 0.44 22.56 -17.55
C ASP A 442 0.83 21.09 -17.36
N PRO A 443 0.25 20.37 -16.38
CA PRO A 443 0.60 18.98 -16.09
C PRO A 443 -0.04 17.97 -17.05
N HIS A 444 -0.84 18.41 -18.02
CA HIS A 444 -1.59 17.51 -18.90
C HIS A 444 -0.87 17.35 -20.24
N THR A 445 -0.52 16.11 -20.56
CA THR A 445 0.12 15.74 -21.83
C THR A 445 -0.88 15.47 -22.95
N SER A 446 -2.19 15.50 -22.68
CA SER A 446 -3.27 15.38 -23.67
C SER A 446 -4.43 16.33 -23.38
N THR A 447 -5.16 16.74 -24.43
CA THR A 447 -6.46 17.41 -24.31
C THR A 447 -7.65 16.44 -24.51
N VAL A 448 -7.39 15.20 -24.95
CA VAL A 448 -8.42 14.20 -25.23
C VAL A 448 -8.76 13.44 -23.96
N GLU A 449 -10.06 13.30 -23.66
CA GLU A 449 -10.60 12.63 -22.47
C GLU A 449 -9.93 11.27 -22.19
N ILE A 450 -9.82 10.41 -23.20
CA ILE A 450 -8.92 9.24 -23.17
C ILE A 450 -7.49 9.76 -23.31
N GLY A 451 -6.80 9.94 -22.17
CA GLY A 451 -5.48 10.58 -22.08
C GLY A 451 -5.39 11.74 -21.08
N GLN A 452 -6.49 12.09 -20.40
CA GLN A 452 -6.53 13.16 -19.40
C GLN A 452 -5.95 12.81 -18.02
N ALA A 453 -5.15 11.74 -17.92
CA ALA A 453 -4.43 11.45 -16.69
C ALA A 453 -3.40 12.54 -16.41
N VAL A 454 -3.48 13.15 -15.23
CA VAL A 454 -2.60 14.23 -14.81
C VAL A 454 -1.19 13.68 -14.59
N GLY A 455 -0.18 14.27 -15.22
CA GLY A 455 1.21 13.82 -15.05
C GLY A 455 1.62 12.60 -15.88
N ASP A 456 0.69 11.96 -16.61
CA ASP A 456 1.01 10.82 -17.46
C ASP A 456 1.97 11.22 -18.59
N GLY A 457 2.94 10.35 -18.86
CA GLY A 457 3.96 10.54 -19.90
C GLY A 457 5.15 11.43 -19.51
N PHE A 458 5.23 11.92 -18.27
CA PHE A 458 6.47 12.51 -17.76
C PHE A 458 6.69 12.28 -16.26
N LEU A 459 7.94 11.96 -15.92
CA LEU A 459 8.45 11.82 -14.54
C LEU A 459 9.65 12.73 -14.26
N ILE A 460 10.18 13.36 -15.31
CA ILE A 460 11.34 14.23 -15.27
C ILE A 460 10.94 15.58 -15.87
N TYR A 461 11.21 16.66 -15.17
CA TYR A 461 11.10 18.02 -15.68
C TYR A 461 12.43 18.44 -16.35
N PRO A 462 12.38 19.26 -17.42
CA PRO A 462 13.59 19.77 -18.07
C PRO A 462 14.08 21.05 -17.39
N GLY A 463 15.29 21.03 -16.83
CA GLY A 463 16.03 22.22 -16.45
C GLY A 463 16.97 22.67 -17.58
N THR A 464 16.95 23.96 -17.93
CA THR A 464 17.88 24.56 -18.90
C THR A 464 18.43 25.88 -18.42
N GLU A 465 19.57 26.33 -18.98
CA GLU A 465 20.20 27.62 -18.66
C GLU A 465 19.29 28.85 -18.84
N ASN A 466 18.23 28.74 -19.66
CA ASN A 466 17.38 29.86 -20.06
C ASN A 466 15.88 29.65 -19.71
N ASP A 467 15.54 28.70 -18.84
CA ASP A 467 14.14 28.41 -18.49
C ASP A 467 13.50 29.40 -17.51
N GLY A 468 14.29 30.20 -16.80
CA GLY A 468 13.78 31.11 -15.77
C GLY A 468 13.30 30.40 -14.49
N VAL A 469 13.48 29.08 -14.40
CA VAL A 469 13.07 28.23 -13.26
C VAL A 469 14.30 27.63 -12.59
N ILE A 470 15.12 26.88 -13.33
CA ILE A 470 16.34 26.21 -12.86
C ILE A 470 17.60 26.96 -13.31
N ASN A 471 17.56 27.56 -14.50
CA ASN A 471 18.66 28.26 -15.15
C ASN A 471 19.95 27.42 -15.24
N ARG A 472 19.83 26.10 -15.38
CA ARG A 472 20.93 25.13 -15.54
C ARG A 472 20.47 23.93 -16.35
N ASN A 473 21.34 23.37 -17.19
CA ASN A 473 21.05 22.14 -17.94
C ASN A 473 21.10 20.93 -17.02
N MET A 474 19.95 20.45 -16.58
CA MET A 474 19.84 19.22 -15.80
C MET A 474 18.41 18.65 -15.82
N PRO A 475 18.24 17.33 -15.71
CA PRO A 475 16.96 16.72 -15.38
C PRO A 475 16.55 17.08 -13.94
N ILE A 476 15.24 17.26 -13.73
CA ILE A 476 14.65 17.58 -12.42
C ILE A 476 13.65 16.49 -12.06
N PRO A 477 13.77 15.84 -10.89
CA PRO A 477 12.86 14.75 -10.53
C PRO A 477 11.47 15.29 -10.20
N THR A 478 10.46 14.48 -10.51
CA THR A 478 9.17 14.56 -9.84
C THR A 478 9.26 13.92 -8.45
N MET A 479 8.38 14.33 -7.55
CA MET A 479 8.17 13.65 -6.28
C MET A 479 7.68 12.20 -6.49
N ARG A 480 6.94 11.96 -7.57
CA ARG A 480 6.55 10.61 -8.01
C ARG A 480 7.76 9.72 -8.32
N LEU A 481 8.77 10.25 -9.00
CA LEU A 481 10.00 9.52 -9.30
C LEU A 481 10.80 9.19 -8.03
N MET A 482 10.74 10.06 -7.00
CA MET A 482 11.27 9.73 -5.67
C MET A 482 10.53 8.52 -5.07
N ALA A 483 9.20 8.53 -5.06
CA ALA A 483 8.41 7.41 -4.54
C ALA A 483 8.62 6.09 -5.31
N ILE A 484 8.92 6.16 -6.62
CA ILE A 484 9.31 4.98 -7.43
C ILE A 484 10.64 4.40 -6.93
N ARG A 485 11.65 5.24 -6.66
CA ARG A 485 12.92 4.79 -6.09
C ARG A 485 12.71 4.21 -4.70
N ASP A 486 11.96 4.91 -3.85
CA ASP A 486 11.68 4.45 -2.49
C ASP A 486 11.03 3.04 -2.52
N GLY A 487 10.09 2.78 -3.45
CA GLY A 487 9.52 1.44 -3.64
C GLY A 487 10.52 0.42 -4.20
N ALA A 488 11.41 0.85 -5.10
CA ALA A 488 12.45 -0.01 -5.65
C ALA A 488 13.48 -0.44 -4.59
N GLU A 489 13.75 0.43 -3.61
CA GLU A 489 14.62 0.14 -2.47
C GLU A 489 13.92 -0.74 -1.43
N ASP A 490 12.63 -0.52 -1.17
CA ASP A 490 11.80 -1.41 -0.34
C ASP A 490 11.78 -2.85 -0.88
N LEU A 491 11.72 -3.01 -2.20
CA LEU A 491 11.79 -4.32 -2.85
C LEU A 491 13.08 -5.06 -2.47
N GLU A 492 14.21 -4.37 -2.35
CA GLU A 492 15.44 -5.02 -1.92
C GLU A 492 15.40 -5.49 -0.46
N TYR A 493 14.65 -4.80 0.39
CA TYR A 493 14.45 -5.26 1.77
C TYR A 493 13.68 -6.56 1.78
N LEU A 494 12.63 -6.65 0.96
CA LEU A 494 11.84 -7.86 0.78
C LEU A 494 12.74 -9.01 0.32
N LYS A 495 13.57 -8.80 -0.70
CA LYS A 495 14.54 -9.80 -1.19
C LYS A 495 15.55 -10.25 -0.14
N LEU A 496 16.12 -9.32 0.64
CA LEU A 496 17.03 -9.66 1.73
C LEU A 496 16.35 -10.51 2.80
N LEU A 497 15.10 -10.18 3.13
CA LEU A 497 14.33 -10.92 4.13
C LEU A 497 13.88 -12.30 3.61
N GLU A 498 13.42 -12.39 2.36
CA GLU A 498 13.13 -13.66 1.68
C GLU A 498 14.34 -14.59 1.73
N GLN A 499 15.52 -14.09 1.42
CA GLN A 499 16.76 -14.86 1.46
C GLN A 499 17.05 -15.35 2.89
N LYS A 500 16.91 -14.46 3.89
CA LYS A 500 17.09 -14.82 5.30
C LYS A 500 16.14 -15.94 5.72
N TYR A 501 14.85 -15.82 5.41
CA TYR A 501 13.86 -16.83 5.81
C TYR A 501 14.01 -18.13 5.03
N THR A 502 14.36 -18.09 3.75
CA THR A 502 14.71 -19.29 2.98
C THR A 502 15.81 -20.09 3.66
N ASN A 503 16.89 -19.42 4.10
CA ASN A 503 17.98 -20.08 4.82
C ASN A 503 17.52 -20.71 6.15
N ILE A 504 16.61 -20.06 6.88
CA ILE A 504 16.07 -20.60 8.14
C ILE A 504 15.15 -21.80 7.87
N ILE A 505 14.30 -21.75 6.85
CA ILE A 505 13.45 -22.85 6.41
C ILE A 505 14.30 -24.09 6.09
N GLU A 506 15.35 -23.93 5.29
CA GLU A 506 16.26 -25.02 4.94
C GLU A 506 17.01 -25.57 6.15
N LYS A 507 17.55 -24.68 7.01
CA LYS A 507 18.32 -25.06 8.20
C LYS A 507 17.52 -25.90 9.19
N TYR A 508 16.24 -25.59 9.39
CA TYR A 508 15.36 -26.30 10.32
C TYR A 508 14.39 -27.28 9.64
N ASN A 509 14.47 -27.43 8.31
CA ASN A 509 13.56 -28.26 7.50
C ASN A 509 12.08 -27.96 7.83
N LEU A 510 11.73 -26.67 7.84
CA LEU A 510 10.38 -26.21 8.14
C LEU A 510 9.44 -26.55 6.97
N SER A 511 8.19 -26.90 7.29
CA SER A 511 7.16 -27.24 6.29
C SER A 511 6.30 -26.02 5.94
N VAL A 512 6.93 -24.92 5.56
CA VAL A 512 6.32 -23.64 5.19
C VAL A 512 7.08 -23.07 3.99
N SER A 513 6.42 -22.37 3.08
CA SER A 513 7.10 -21.66 1.98
C SER A 513 7.53 -20.26 2.42
N VAL A 514 8.54 -19.69 1.75
CA VAL A 514 8.94 -18.29 2.00
C VAL A 514 7.82 -17.32 1.61
N ASP A 515 7.11 -17.61 0.52
CA ASP A 515 5.92 -16.88 0.03
C ASP A 515 4.84 -16.76 1.14
N GLU A 516 4.47 -17.88 1.77
CA GLU A 516 3.51 -17.91 2.90
C GLU A 516 3.99 -17.10 4.12
N ILE A 517 5.31 -16.96 4.31
CA ILE A 517 5.88 -16.15 5.40
C ILE A 517 5.81 -14.67 5.04
N MET A 518 6.14 -14.31 3.80
CA MET A 518 6.20 -12.92 3.35
C MET A 518 4.83 -12.24 3.32
N ASP A 519 3.74 -13.00 3.20
CA ASP A 519 2.35 -12.52 3.40
C ASP A 519 2.16 -11.73 4.70
N THR A 520 2.96 -12.03 5.73
CA THR A 520 2.98 -11.29 7.00
C THR A 520 3.23 -9.79 6.80
N TYR A 521 3.95 -9.42 5.74
CA TYR A 521 4.35 -8.05 5.44
C TYR A 521 3.50 -7.41 4.33
N TYR A 522 2.91 -8.20 3.42
CA TYR A 522 2.06 -7.70 2.33
C TYR A 522 0.61 -7.46 2.76
N THR A 523 -0.01 -8.45 3.40
CA THR A 523 -1.44 -8.44 3.74
C THR A 523 -1.91 -7.28 4.63
N PRO A 524 -1.04 -6.61 5.42
CA PRO A 524 -1.41 -5.36 6.10
C PRO A 524 -1.50 -4.13 5.19
N LEU A 525 -0.81 -4.14 4.06
CA LEU A 525 -0.69 -2.98 3.17
C LEU A 525 -1.75 -2.98 2.07
N TYR A 526 -2.14 -4.15 1.54
CA TYR A 526 -3.15 -4.25 0.48
C TYR A 526 -3.82 -5.64 0.43
N GLU A 527 -4.98 -5.69 -0.21
CA GLU A 527 -5.72 -6.92 -0.54
C GLU A 527 -5.58 -7.31 -2.02
N LYS A 528 -5.55 -6.31 -2.89
CA LYS A 528 -5.45 -6.42 -4.35
C LYS A 528 -5.03 -5.08 -4.92
N THR A 529 -4.77 -5.01 -6.22
CA THR A 529 -4.21 -3.83 -6.87
C THR A 529 -5.01 -2.54 -6.63
N ASN A 530 -6.34 -2.58 -6.54
CA ASN A 530 -7.17 -1.39 -6.25
C ASN A 530 -7.64 -1.23 -4.80
N ALA A 531 -7.10 -2.03 -3.88
CA ALA A 531 -7.49 -2.03 -2.48
C ALA A 531 -6.24 -2.05 -1.60
N PHE A 532 -5.53 -0.92 -1.58
CA PHE A 532 -4.35 -0.70 -0.74
C PHE A 532 -4.60 0.41 0.29
N SER A 533 -3.88 0.34 1.40
CA SER A 533 -3.94 1.34 2.47
C SER A 533 -3.53 2.71 1.95
N SER A 534 -4.30 3.74 2.31
CA SER A 534 -3.93 5.14 2.07
C SER A 534 -3.18 5.77 3.25
N ASP A 535 -2.84 5.00 4.28
CA ASP A 535 -2.11 5.48 5.47
C ASP A 535 -0.59 5.53 5.17
N PRO A 536 0.00 6.72 5.04
CA PRO A 536 1.42 6.85 4.73
C PRO A 536 2.33 6.42 5.88
N GLU A 537 1.87 6.41 7.14
CA GLU A 537 2.69 5.93 8.27
C GLU A 537 2.79 4.41 8.30
N LEU A 538 1.77 3.71 7.79
CA LEU A 538 1.73 2.25 7.83
C LEU A 538 2.89 1.64 7.04
N ILE A 539 3.18 2.14 5.83
CA ILE A 539 4.31 1.65 5.04
C ILE A 539 5.64 1.96 5.73
N GLN A 540 5.79 3.15 6.33
CA GLN A 540 7.00 3.53 7.05
C GLN A 540 7.28 2.60 8.23
N ASN A 541 6.22 2.25 8.96
CA ASN A 541 6.32 1.30 10.07
C ASN A 541 6.64 -0.11 9.56
N MET A 542 6.03 -0.55 8.46
CA MET A 542 6.34 -1.86 7.87
C MET A 542 7.80 -1.96 7.43
N ARG A 543 8.36 -0.90 6.85
CA ARG A 543 9.79 -0.84 6.51
C ARG A 543 10.70 -0.96 7.72
N LYS A 544 10.38 -0.26 8.81
CA LYS A 544 11.12 -0.37 10.07
C LYS A 544 11.07 -1.79 10.63
N ILE A 545 9.95 -2.48 10.46
CA ILE A 545 9.80 -3.90 10.81
C ILE A 545 10.72 -4.75 9.93
N LEU A 546 10.67 -4.61 8.59
CA LEU A 546 11.57 -5.34 7.69
C LEU A 546 13.05 -5.11 8.05
N ALA A 547 13.45 -3.86 8.28
CA ALA A 547 14.81 -3.52 8.68
C ALA A 547 15.22 -4.21 10.00
N ALA A 548 14.34 -4.19 11.00
CA ALA A 548 14.58 -4.86 12.27
C ALA A 548 14.72 -6.37 12.10
N GLU A 549 13.89 -6.99 11.25
CA GLU A 549 13.99 -8.42 10.93
C GLU A 549 15.28 -8.74 10.19
N ILE A 550 15.70 -7.95 9.20
CA ILE A 550 16.97 -8.13 8.49
C ILE A 550 18.16 -8.06 9.46
N MET A 551 18.16 -7.09 10.37
CA MET A 551 19.24 -6.90 11.35
C MET A 551 19.23 -7.90 12.51
N SER A 552 18.10 -8.57 12.79
CA SER A 552 18.00 -9.51 13.89
C SER A 552 18.92 -10.72 13.70
N GLU A 553 19.67 -11.09 14.74
CA GLU A 553 20.51 -12.29 14.76
C GLU A 553 19.71 -13.57 15.11
N ASP A 554 18.40 -13.46 15.38
CA ASP A 554 17.60 -14.62 15.74
C ASP A 554 17.40 -15.57 14.55
N ASP A 555 17.69 -16.85 14.81
CA ASP A 555 17.37 -17.97 13.93
C ASP A 555 15.88 -18.37 14.06
N CYS A 556 14.98 -17.39 13.92
CA CYS A 556 13.55 -17.62 14.01
C CYS A 556 12.77 -16.90 12.91
N ILE A 557 11.57 -17.41 12.64
CA ILE A 557 10.59 -16.77 11.76
C ILE A 557 9.37 -16.45 12.60
N ILE A 558 8.86 -15.24 12.44
CA ILE A 558 7.63 -14.81 13.09
C ILE A 558 6.67 -14.44 11.98
N MET A 559 5.66 -15.28 11.81
CA MET A 559 4.71 -15.12 10.71
C MET A 559 3.29 -14.94 11.25
N SER A 560 2.48 -14.21 10.50
CA SER A 560 1.05 -14.13 10.69
C SER A 560 0.37 -15.11 9.74
N ARG A 561 -0.53 -15.95 10.25
CA ARG A 561 -1.28 -16.91 9.44
C ARG A 561 -2.76 -16.89 9.78
N VAL A 562 -3.59 -17.24 8.80
CA VAL A 562 -5.02 -17.43 9.02
C VAL A 562 -5.28 -18.65 9.93
N GLU A 563 -5.99 -18.45 11.03
CA GLU A 563 -6.35 -19.54 11.94
C GLU A 563 -7.59 -20.28 11.44
N LYS A 564 -7.43 -21.60 11.30
CA LYS A 564 -8.50 -22.48 10.82
C LYS A 564 -9.68 -22.52 11.82
N ASN A 565 -9.43 -22.65 13.13
CA ASN A 565 -10.47 -23.11 14.05
C ASN A 565 -10.95 -22.09 15.10
N LYS A 566 -10.80 -20.75 14.89
CA LYS A 566 -11.09 -19.76 15.96
C LYS A 566 -11.65 -18.39 15.56
N THR A 567 -12.25 -17.76 16.57
CA THR A 567 -13.11 -16.57 16.57
C THR A 567 -12.41 -15.24 16.97
N GLY A 568 -11.08 -15.15 16.81
CA GLY A 568 -10.32 -13.90 17.07
C GLY A 568 -10.83 -12.74 16.20
N SER A 569 -10.65 -11.49 16.61
CA SER A 569 -11.24 -10.36 15.86
C SER A 569 -10.60 -10.09 14.50
N SER A 570 -9.37 -10.54 14.25
CA SER A 570 -8.70 -10.49 12.95
C SER A 570 -8.82 -11.78 12.12
N GLY A 571 -9.11 -12.92 12.78
CA GLY A 571 -9.02 -14.25 12.17
C GLY A 571 -7.58 -14.79 11.98
N ARG A 572 -6.56 -14.08 12.49
CA ARG A 572 -5.15 -14.48 12.36
C ARG A 572 -4.53 -14.91 13.70
N ALA A 573 -3.51 -15.77 13.62
CA ALA A 573 -2.57 -16.04 14.71
C ALA A 573 -1.15 -15.67 14.31
N VAL A 574 -0.34 -15.38 15.32
CA VAL A 574 1.11 -15.24 15.16
C VAL A 574 1.76 -16.58 15.50
N GLU A 575 2.68 -17.02 14.65
CA GLU A 575 3.45 -18.25 14.83
C GLU A 575 4.95 -17.95 14.86
N VAL A 576 5.68 -18.63 15.74
CA VAL A 576 7.15 -18.54 15.89
C VAL A 576 7.79 -19.88 15.52
N LEU A 577 8.59 -19.90 14.46
CA LEU A 577 9.27 -21.08 13.91
C LEU A 577 10.80 -21.03 14.11
N GLY A 578 11.47 -22.20 14.06
CA GLY A 578 12.94 -22.34 14.11
C GLY A 578 13.59 -22.27 15.52
N ALA A 579 12.89 -21.70 16.50
CA ALA A 579 13.46 -21.37 17.82
C ALA A 579 13.12 -22.39 18.93
N GLU A 580 13.44 -23.68 18.76
CA GLU A 580 12.94 -24.76 19.65
C GLU A 580 13.18 -24.51 21.15
N ASN A 581 14.34 -23.94 21.53
CA ASN A 581 14.73 -23.68 22.92
C ASN A 581 14.66 -22.20 23.34
N ALA A 582 14.15 -21.31 22.49
CA ALA A 582 14.12 -19.88 22.79
C ALA A 582 13.03 -19.52 23.79
N GLU A 583 13.33 -18.58 24.69
CA GLU A 583 12.32 -17.93 25.51
C GLU A 583 11.48 -17.00 24.65
N VAL A 584 10.16 -17.21 24.62
CA VAL A 584 9.24 -16.37 23.86
C VAL A 584 8.32 -15.61 24.79
N TYR A 585 8.16 -14.32 24.49
CA TYR A 585 7.21 -13.43 25.13
C TYR A 585 6.28 -12.85 24.07
N ILE A 586 4.99 -12.73 24.40
CA ILE A 586 3.99 -12.08 23.56
C ILE A 586 3.39 -10.93 24.35
N ASN A 587 3.48 -9.72 23.81
CA ASN A 587 3.06 -8.47 24.47
C ASN A 587 3.62 -8.37 25.91
N GLY A 588 4.86 -8.83 26.10
CA GLY A 588 5.56 -8.83 27.39
C GLY A 588 5.29 -10.04 28.31
N GLU A 589 4.38 -10.96 27.95
CA GLU A 589 4.06 -12.14 28.75
C GLU A 589 4.81 -13.39 28.26
N LYS A 590 5.53 -14.05 29.18
CA LYS A 590 6.29 -15.28 28.87
C LYS A 590 5.35 -16.43 28.52
N THR A 591 5.68 -17.19 27.48
CA THR A 591 4.84 -18.29 26.99
C THR A 591 5.66 -19.45 26.43
N THR A 592 5.08 -20.65 26.47
CA THR A 592 5.64 -21.87 25.88
C THR A 592 4.92 -22.30 24.61
N LYS A 593 3.81 -21.61 24.26
CA LYS A 593 3.16 -21.83 22.96
C LYS A 593 4.07 -21.30 21.86
N ARG A 594 3.86 -21.78 20.64
CA ARG A 594 4.53 -21.27 19.42
C ARG A 594 3.53 -20.70 18.42
N VAL A 595 2.23 -20.87 18.68
CA VAL A 595 1.12 -20.28 17.93
C VAL A 595 0.25 -19.55 18.93
N PHE A 596 -0.10 -18.31 18.63
CA PHE A 596 -0.77 -17.39 19.54
C PHE A 596 -1.97 -16.75 18.87
N ASP A 597 -3.13 -16.92 19.48
CA ASP A 597 -4.35 -16.23 19.09
C ASP A 597 -4.20 -14.75 19.43
N VAL A 598 -4.57 -13.88 18.51
CA VAL A 598 -4.51 -12.44 18.72
C VAL A 598 -5.92 -11.89 18.66
N ASP A 599 -6.47 -11.65 19.83
CA ASP A 599 -7.89 -11.35 19.96
C ASP A 599 -8.24 -9.89 19.62
N LYS A 600 -7.29 -8.93 19.65
CA LYS A 600 -7.59 -7.48 19.62
C LYS A 600 -6.53 -6.53 19.03
N ASP A 601 -5.23 -6.85 19.08
CA ASP A 601 -4.18 -5.89 18.71
C ASP A 601 -3.82 -6.01 17.22
N MET A 602 -3.81 -4.88 16.49
CA MET A 602 -3.30 -4.83 15.10
C MET A 602 -1.78 -4.82 15.05
N THR A 603 -1.09 -4.68 16.18
CA THR A 603 0.35 -4.87 16.28
C THR A 603 0.66 -5.76 17.47
N VAL A 604 1.41 -6.84 17.21
CA VAL A 604 1.83 -7.80 18.22
C VAL A 604 3.33 -7.69 18.40
N THR A 605 3.75 -7.54 19.65
CA THR A 605 5.17 -7.55 20.00
C THR A 605 5.55 -8.94 20.47
N VAL A 606 6.45 -9.59 19.73
CA VAL A 606 7.02 -10.89 20.06
C VAL A 606 8.46 -10.67 20.49
N ALA A 607 8.86 -11.18 21.65
CA ALA A 607 10.26 -11.19 22.03
C ALA A 607 10.81 -12.61 22.01
N VAL A 608 11.91 -12.83 21.28
CA VAL A 608 12.63 -14.10 21.20
C VAL A 608 14.00 -13.90 21.82
N ASN A 609 14.31 -14.61 22.91
CA ASN A 609 15.56 -14.45 23.67
C ASN A 609 15.88 -13.00 24.11
N GLY A 610 14.85 -12.15 24.21
CA GLY A 610 14.98 -10.74 24.59
C GLY A 610 15.09 -9.75 23.42
N ASN A 611 15.24 -10.23 22.19
CA ASN A 611 15.13 -9.41 20.98
C ASN A 611 13.66 -9.23 20.63
N VAL A 612 13.29 -8.04 20.18
CA VAL A 612 11.90 -7.65 19.94
C VAL A 612 11.60 -7.63 18.45
N HIS A 613 10.49 -8.25 18.09
CA HIS A 613 9.94 -8.34 16.76
C HIS A 613 8.50 -7.84 16.79
N ASN A 614 8.09 -7.09 15.78
CA ASN A 614 6.74 -6.55 15.69
C ASN A 614 6.04 -7.12 14.46
N VAL A 615 4.81 -7.57 14.64
CA VAL A 615 3.96 -8.07 13.56
C VAL A 615 2.74 -7.18 13.47
N ILE A 616 2.45 -6.64 12.28
CA ILE A 616 1.20 -5.92 12.03
C ILE A 616 0.19 -6.92 11.46
N LEU A 617 -0.98 -7.00 12.08
CA LEU A 617 -2.05 -7.90 11.66
C LEU A 617 -3.12 -7.12 10.88
N SER A 618 -3.56 -7.69 9.76
CA SER A 618 -4.76 -7.29 9.06
C SER A 618 -5.93 -8.21 9.34
N GLN A 619 -7.12 -7.73 9.01
CA GLN A 619 -8.30 -8.57 8.87
C GLN A 619 -8.12 -9.54 7.70
N ILE A 620 -8.75 -10.70 7.76
CA ILE A 620 -8.85 -11.58 6.58
C ILE A 620 -9.68 -10.89 5.51
N THR A 621 -9.13 -10.83 4.30
CA THR A 621 -9.75 -10.21 3.13
C THR A 621 -10.67 -11.16 2.35
N GLU A 622 -11.47 -10.65 1.40
CA GLU A 622 -12.32 -11.51 0.53
C GLU A 622 -11.46 -12.33 -0.43
N THR A 623 -10.36 -11.75 -0.93
CA THR A 623 -9.39 -12.44 -1.80
C THR A 623 -8.73 -13.61 -1.07
N GLU A 624 -8.16 -13.38 0.13
CA GLU A 624 -7.55 -14.44 0.93
C GLU A 624 -8.57 -15.52 1.30
N TYR A 625 -9.82 -15.14 1.57
CA TYR A 625 -10.91 -16.09 1.78
C TYR A 625 -11.13 -17.00 0.56
N ASN A 626 -11.26 -16.42 -0.64
CA ASN A 626 -11.52 -17.18 -1.86
C ASN A 626 -10.37 -18.15 -2.18
N TYR A 627 -9.13 -17.69 -1.99
CA TYR A 627 -7.94 -18.52 -2.15
C TYR A 627 -7.98 -19.72 -1.21
N ILE A 628 -8.22 -19.47 0.08
CA ILE A 628 -8.33 -20.52 1.09
C ILE A 628 -9.47 -21.49 0.75
N GLU A 629 -10.67 -21.00 0.42
CA GLU A 629 -11.82 -21.83 0.05
C GLU A 629 -11.51 -22.74 -1.15
N ASN A 630 -10.87 -22.20 -2.19
CA ASN A 630 -10.49 -22.95 -3.39
C ASN A 630 -9.42 -24.01 -3.10
N SER A 631 -8.43 -23.69 -2.26
CA SER A 631 -7.41 -24.65 -1.81
C SER A 631 -8.07 -25.87 -1.11
N TYR A 632 -9.09 -25.63 -0.27
CA TYR A 632 -9.85 -26.69 0.39
C TYR A 632 -10.72 -27.50 -0.58
N LYS A 633 -11.41 -26.85 -1.53
CA LYS A 633 -12.17 -27.55 -2.57
C LYS A 633 -11.28 -28.51 -3.37
N LYS A 634 -10.05 -28.10 -3.69
CA LYS A 634 -9.06 -28.93 -4.40
C LYS A 634 -8.63 -30.12 -3.56
N ASN A 635 -8.34 -29.93 -2.27
CA ASN A 635 -7.97 -31.02 -1.34
C ASN A 635 -9.12 -32.02 -1.10
N ASN A 636 -10.37 -31.54 -1.05
CA ASN A 636 -11.54 -32.40 -0.85
C ASN A 636 -11.93 -33.24 -2.09
N SER A 637 -11.37 -32.96 -3.27
CA SER A 637 -11.70 -33.68 -4.52
C SER A 637 -11.18 -35.13 -4.56
N GLY A 638 -10.32 -35.53 -3.60
CA GLY A 638 -9.83 -36.90 -3.43
C GLY A 638 -10.72 -37.83 -2.58
N ASN A 639 -11.76 -37.31 -1.93
CA ASN A 639 -12.62 -38.11 -1.04
C ASN A 639 -13.67 -38.92 -1.82
N THR A 640 -14.00 -40.13 -1.35
CA THR A 640 -14.98 -41.02 -2.03
C THR A 640 -16.44 -40.65 -1.74
N ILE A 641 -16.65 -39.72 -0.80
CA ILE A 641 -17.94 -39.29 -0.28
C ILE A 641 -18.08 -37.79 -0.53
N LYS A 642 -19.28 -37.36 -0.94
CA LYS A 642 -19.59 -35.93 -1.15
C LYS A 642 -20.49 -35.44 -0.02
N ALA A 643 -20.14 -34.30 0.58
CA ALA A 643 -21.02 -33.57 1.48
C ALA A 643 -21.22 -32.13 0.96
N ASP A 644 -22.47 -31.66 0.95
CA ASP A 644 -22.85 -30.27 0.72
C ASP A 644 -23.25 -29.67 2.08
N ILE A 645 -22.74 -28.49 2.42
CA ILE A 645 -23.06 -27.80 3.68
C ILE A 645 -23.60 -26.43 3.34
N LEU A 646 -24.78 -26.10 3.85
CA LEU A 646 -25.46 -24.85 3.58
C LEU A 646 -25.77 -24.15 4.90
N PHE A 647 -25.31 -22.93 5.07
CA PHE A 647 -25.70 -22.13 6.23
C PHE A 647 -27.16 -21.69 6.10
N ASN A 648 -27.88 -21.73 7.22
CA ASN A 648 -29.27 -21.35 7.31
C ASN A 648 -29.37 -20.01 8.05
N GLU A 649 -29.45 -18.92 7.28
CA GLU A 649 -29.50 -17.54 7.79
C GLU A 649 -30.64 -17.27 8.77
N LYS A 650 -31.72 -18.06 8.70
CA LYS A 650 -32.87 -17.93 9.60
C LYS A 650 -32.58 -18.47 10.99
N THR A 651 -31.84 -19.57 11.08
CA THR A 651 -31.60 -20.28 12.35
C THR A 651 -30.19 -20.10 12.89
N ASP A 652 -29.28 -19.46 12.12
CA ASP A 652 -27.85 -19.32 12.47
C ASP A 652 -27.15 -20.69 12.65
N GLY A 653 -27.70 -21.74 12.02
CA GLY A 653 -27.20 -23.11 12.00
C GLY A 653 -26.96 -23.63 10.57
N PHE A 654 -26.68 -24.92 10.40
CA PHE A 654 -26.16 -25.49 9.15
C PHE A 654 -26.98 -26.68 8.69
N ASP A 655 -27.45 -26.63 7.45
CA ASP A 655 -28.07 -27.75 6.75
C ASP A 655 -27.00 -28.54 6.00
N ILE A 656 -26.60 -29.68 6.58
CA ILE A 656 -25.55 -30.56 6.05
C ILE A 656 -26.22 -31.67 5.25
N SER A 657 -25.70 -32.00 4.07
CA SER A 657 -26.21 -33.01 3.14
C SER A 657 -25.09 -33.95 2.69
N VAL A 658 -25.15 -35.24 3.03
CA VAL A 658 -24.13 -36.24 2.67
C VAL A 658 -24.69 -37.21 1.62
N TYR A 659 -23.94 -37.47 0.56
CA TYR A 659 -24.27 -38.42 -0.50
C TYR A 659 -23.36 -39.63 -0.42
N THR A 660 -23.91 -40.76 0.01
CA THR A 660 -23.16 -42.01 0.21
C THR A 660 -24.04 -43.23 -0.06
N ASN A 661 -23.56 -44.44 0.21
CA ASN A 661 -24.32 -45.67 0.02
C ASN A 661 -25.62 -45.66 0.85
N LYS A 662 -26.72 -46.15 0.30
CA LYS A 662 -28.01 -46.27 1.01
C LYS A 662 -27.96 -47.17 2.24
N THR A 663 -26.97 -48.05 2.40
CA THR A 663 -26.82 -48.84 3.64
C THR A 663 -26.01 -48.13 4.72
N ALA A 664 -25.44 -46.97 4.40
CA ALA A 664 -24.51 -46.29 5.30
C ALA A 664 -25.21 -45.71 6.53
N THR A 665 -24.47 -45.70 7.64
CA THR A 665 -24.79 -44.87 8.81
C THR A 665 -23.95 -43.59 8.76
N VAL A 666 -24.60 -42.42 8.87
CA VAL A 666 -23.95 -41.09 8.78
C VAL A 666 -24.21 -40.30 10.06
N LYS A 667 -23.16 -39.75 10.67
CA LYS A 667 -23.24 -38.98 11.92
C LYS A 667 -22.16 -37.90 12.04
N ILE A 668 -22.43 -36.88 12.86
CA ILE A 668 -21.45 -35.91 13.41
C ILE A 668 -21.50 -36.03 14.93
N GLY A 669 -20.37 -36.36 15.56
CA GLY A 669 -20.35 -36.67 17.01
C GLY A 669 -21.34 -37.79 17.36
N ASP A 670 -22.37 -37.43 18.13
CA ASP A 670 -23.49 -38.30 18.53
C ASP A 670 -24.78 -38.07 17.71
N GLU A 671 -24.82 -37.02 16.88
CA GLU A 671 -25.99 -36.65 16.07
C GLU A 671 -26.04 -37.45 14.77
N LYS A 672 -27.21 -38.02 14.47
CA LYS A 672 -27.42 -38.85 13.28
C LYS A 672 -28.14 -38.07 12.20
N PHE A 673 -27.71 -38.27 10.97
CA PHE A 673 -28.35 -37.66 9.82
C PHE A 673 -29.64 -38.40 9.46
N GLU A 674 -30.65 -37.65 9.05
CA GLU A 674 -31.90 -38.16 8.50
C GLU A 674 -31.74 -38.49 7.02
N ARG A 675 -32.22 -39.65 6.57
CA ARG A 675 -32.21 -39.98 5.15
C ARG A 675 -33.40 -39.34 4.45
N VAL A 676 -33.14 -38.61 3.37
CA VAL A 676 -34.18 -37.81 2.69
C VAL A 676 -34.43 -38.21 1.24
N SER A 677 -33.49 -38.86 0.54
CA SER A 677 -33.73 -39.37 -0.82
C SER A 677 -32.79 -40.51 -1.21
N GLU A 678 -33.19 -41.33 -2.20
CA GLU A 678 -32.43 -42.49 -2.71
C GLU A 678 -32.43 -42.53 -4.25
N GLN A 679 -31.29 -42.90 -4.84
CA GLN A 679 -31.15 -43.15 -6.27
C GLN A 679 -30.15 -44.29 -6.52
N GLY A 680 -30.66 -45.46 -6.89
CA GLY A 680 -29.83 -46.67 -7.06
C GLY A 680 -29.25 -47.17 -5.73
N GLU A 681 -27.92 -47.34 -5.67
CA GLU A 681 -27.19 -47.73 -4.46
C GLU A 681 -26.78 -46.52 -3.59
N LYS A 682 -27.15 -45.28 -3.97
CA LYS A 682 -26.81 -44.06 -3.24
C LYS A 682 -28.03 -43.43 -2.56
N ALA A 683 -27.79 -42.75 -1.43
CA ALA A 683 -28.79 -41.98 -0.70
C ALA A 683 -28.23 -40.62 -0.25
N LYS A 684 -29.13 -39.63 -0.11
CA LYS A 684 -28.87 -38.34 0.52
C LYS A 684 -29.30 -38.37 1.98
N PHE A 685 -28.39 -37.98 2.87
CA PHE A 685 -28.61 -37.85 4.31
C PHE A 685 -28.50 -36.38 4.70
N THR A 686 -29.36 -35.85 5.55
CA THR A 686 -29.34 -34.45 5.99
C THR A 686 -29.39 -34.29 7.51
N LEU A 687 -28.75 -33.25 8.02
CA LEU A 687 -28.81 -32.85 9.43
C LEU A 687 -28.80 -31.33 9.52
N HIS A 688 -29.63 -30.76 10.39
CA HIS A 688 -29.47 -29.38 10.84
C HIS A 688 -28.57 -29.38 12.08
N HIS A 689 -27.43 -28.70 12.02
CA HIS A 689 -26.47 -28.63 13.13
C HIS A 689 -26.14 -27.18 13.46
N ASP A 690 -26.25 -26.80 14.73
CA ASP A 690 -25.90 -25.46 15.20
C ASP A 690 -24.44 -25.45 15.69
N PHE A 691 -23.56 -24.78 14.95
CA PHE A 691 -22.22 -24.48 15.43
C PHE A 691 -22.30 -23.26 16.35
N SER A 692 -22.57 -23.50 17.63
CA SER A 692 -22.69 -22.44 18.63
C SER A 692 -21.40 -21.60 18.68
N GLY A 693 -21.40 -20.37 18.14
CA GLY A 693 -20.22 -19.50 18.23
C GLY A 693 -20.05 -18.35 17.25
N GLY A 694 -20.99 -18.10 16.32
CA GLY A 694 -21.12 -16.88 15.52
C GLY A 694 -19.85 -16.07 15.27
N LYS A 695 -18.98 -16.53 14.36
CA LYS A 695 -17.88 -15.81 13.70
C LYS A 695 -17.32 -16.72 12.60
N ALA A 696 -16.64 -16.14 11.61
CA ALA A 696 -15.99 -16.89 10.53
C ALA A 696 -15.16 -18.04 11.11
N ALA A 697 -15.38 -19.26 10.64
CA ALA A 697 -14.67 -20.44 11.13
C ALA A 697 -14.40 -21.40 9.97
N VAL A 698 -13.22 -22.01 9.97
CA VAL A 698 -13.07 -23.36 9.41
C VAL A 698 -13.69 -24.31 10.43
N CYS A 699 -14.60 -25.14 9.96
CA CYS A 699 -15.13 -26.25 10.73
C CYS A 699 -14.61 -27.55 10.10
N ASP A 700 -13.82 -28.29 10.87
CA ASP A 700 -13.54 -29.68 10.57
C ASP A 700 -14.73 -30.51 11.02
N ILE A 701 -15.47 -31.03 10.06
CA ILE A 701 -16.63 -31.88 10.29
C ILE A 701 -16.21 -33.31 10.01
N GLU A 702 -15.99 -34.07 11.07
CA GLU A 702 -15.75 -35.51 10.97
C GLU A 702 -17.08 -36.23 10.77
N ILE A 703 -17.32 -36.68 9.54
CA ILE A 703 -18.48 -37.48 9.18
C ILE A 703 -18.05 -38.94 9.22
N THR A 704 -18.62 -39.70 10.15
CA THR A 704 -18.39 -41.14 10.17
C THR A 704 -19.35 -41.83 9.23
N VAL A 705 -18.83 -42.58 8.26
CA VAL A 705 -19.61 -43.43 7.36
C VAL A 705 -19.20 -44.89 7.58
N ASP A 706 -20.14 -45.73 8.05
CA ASP A 706 -19.92 -47.15 8.38
C ASP A 706 -18.71 -47.40 9.31
N GLY A 707 -18.53 -46.52 10.28
CA GLY A 707 -17.45 -46.60 11.27
C GLY A 707 -16.09 -46.09 10.78
N LYS A 708 -15.99 -45.58 9.55
CA LYS A 708 -14.80 -44.89 9.05
C LYS A 708 -15.00 -43.38 9.15
N PRO A 709 -14.16 -42.66 9.93
CA PRO A 709 -14.20 -41.22 9.95
C PRO A 709 -13.62 -40.66 8.64
N GLU A 710 -14.36 -39.75 8.00
CA GLU A 710 -13.82 -38.87 6.97
C GLU A 710 -13.98 -37.43 7.47
N THR A 711 -12.87 -36.70 7.55
CA THR A 711 -12.85 -35.30 7.95
C THR A 711 -13.05 -34.43 6.73
N PHE A 712 -14.07 -33.58 6.79
CA PHE A 712 -14.31 -32.55 5.80
C PHE A 712 -14.04 -31.18 6.42
N SER A 713 -13.05 -30.47 5.92
CA SER A 713 -12.80 -29.09 6.31
C SER A 713 -13.65 -28.16 5.45
N TYR A 714 -14.53 -27.37 6.08
CA TYR A 714 -15.35 -26.36 5.42
C TYR A 714 -15.06 -24.99 6.00
N PHE A 715 -14.86 -24.00 5.11
CA PHE A 715 -14.72 -22.61 5.49
C PHE A 715 -16.11 -21.95 5.41
N LEU A 716 -16.55 -21.29 6.49
CA LEU A 716 -17.74 -20.44 6.44
C LEU A 716 -17.38 -19.01 6.84
N VAL A 717 -17.51 -18.07 5.90
CA VAL A 717 -17.47 -16.62 6.16
C VAL A 717 -18.83 -16.04 5.83
N LYS A 718 -19.35 -15.15 6.68
CA LYS A 718 -20.53 -14.35 6.32
C LYS A 718 -20.06 -13.25 5.35
N ARG A 719 -20.36 -13.40 4.07
CA ARG A 719 -20.02 -12.44 3.00
C ARG A 719 -20.98 -11.26 3.02
N ALA A 720 -20.49 -10.03 3.03
CA ALA A 720 -21.33 -8.87 2.77
C ALA A 720 -21.65 -8.80 1.27
N THR A 721 -22.90 -9.11 0.91
CA THR A 721 -23.42 -8.95 -0.45
C THR A 721 -23.87 -7.52 -0.74
N GLN A 722 -24.16 -6.77 0.32
CA GLN A 722 -24.55 -5.37 0.23
C GLN A 722 -23.96 -4.65 1.43
N THR A 723 -23.26 -3.54 1.18
CA THR A 723 -22.71 -2.68 2.20
C THR A 723 -23.22 -1.28 1.97
N LEU A 724 -23.73 -0.66 3.02
CA LEU A 724 -24.16 0.73 3.01
C LEU A 724 -23.50 1.47 4.17
N GLU A 725 -22.63 2.43 3.86
CA GLU A 725 -22.13 3.37 4.85
C GLU A 725 -23.24 4.37 5.21
N VAL A 726 -23.74 4.28 6.43
CA VAL A 726 -24.88 5.09 6.87
C VAL A 726 -24.44 6.39 7.55
N VAL A 727 -23.23 6.42 8.11
CA VAL A 727 -22.59 7.64 8.65
C VAL A 727 -21.09 7.61 8.38
N ASN A 728 -20.60 8.60 7.63
CA ASN A 728 -19.18 8.82 7.37
C ASN A 728 -18.73 10.07 8.15
N PHE A 729 -17.94 9.89 9.21
CA PHE A 729 -17.51 11.03 10.03
C PHE A 729 -16.41 11.88 9.39
N SER A 730 -15.79 11.39 8.31
CA SER A 730 -14.78 12.10 7.52
C SER A 730 -15.39 12.92 6.37
N ASP A 731 -16.67 12.72 6.04
CA ASP A 731 -17.38 13.54 5.05
C ASP A 731 -17.65 14.95 5.63
N PRO A 732 -17.11 16.03 5.01
CA PRO A 732 -17.32 17.40 5.47
C PRO A 732 -18.80 17.76 5.63
N LYS A 733 -19.70 17.22 4.79
CA LYS A 733 -21.16 17.49 4.89
C LYS A 733 -21.77 16.84 6.12
N THR A 734 -21.32 15.65 6.47
CA THR A 734 -21.74 14.95 7.69
C THR A 734 -21.22 15.69 8.91
N PHE A 735 -19.96 16.16 8.87
CA PHE A 735 -19.38 16.98 9.93
C PHE A 735 -20.12 18.31 10.10
N GLU A 736 -20.42 19.05 9.02
CA GLU A 736 -21.18 20.30 9.06
C GLU A 736 -22.55 20.13 9.74
N LYS A 737 -23.30 19.10 9.36
CA LYS A 737 -24.62 18.77 9.97
C LYS A 737 -24.53 18.47 11.47
N LEU A 738 -23.45 17.82 11.91
CA LEU A 738 -23.21 17.54 13.33
C LEU A 738 -22.68 18.78 14.07
N ALA A 739 -21.86 19.59 13.40
CA ALA A 739 -21.21 20.78 13.94
C ALA A 739 -22.17 21.95 14.20
N GLU A 740 -23.37 21.98 13.59
CA GLU A 740 -24.45 22.91 13.96
C GLU A 740 -24.80 22.88 15.47
N THR A 741 -24.41 21.81 16.18
CA THR A 741 -24.57 21.64 17.63
C THR A 741 -23.58 22.47 18.46
N SER A 742 -22.52 23.02 17.85
CA SER A 742 -21.32 23.52 18.54
C SER A 742 -21.24 25.02 18.82
N SER A 743 -22.31 25.80 18.60
CA SER A 743 -22.31 27.23 18.98
C SER A 743 -22.37 27.44 20.51
N ASN A 744 -21.22 27.24 21.16
CA ASN A 744 -20.72 27.92 22.35
C ASN A 744 -21.68 28.06 23.55
N LYS A 745 -22.02 26.95 24.23
CA LYS A 745 -22.74 26.97 25.53
C LYS A 745 -22.18 26.04 26.62
N PHE A 746 -20.98 25.48 26.44
CA PHE A 746 -20.46 24.42 27.32
C PHE A 746 -19.61 24.97 28.49
N GLY A 747 -20.15 25.93 29.26
CA GLY A 747 -19.52 26.42 30.49
C GLY A 747 -19.39 25.33 31.56
N GLU A 748 -18.53 25.52 32.57
CA GLU A 748 -18.26 24.56 33.65
C GLU A 748 -19.55 23.95 34.24
N LEU A 749 -19.80 22.66 33.97
CA LEU A 749 -21.01 21.97 34.39
C LEU A 749 -20.79 21.26 35.73
N SER A 750 -21.68 21.54 36.69
CA SER A 750 -21.79 20.83 37.96
C SER A 750 -23.08 20.00 38.01
N ASN A 751 -22.96 18.70 38.32
CA ASN A 751 -23.98 17.76 38.83
C ASN A 751 -25.45 17.92 38.35
N LYS A 752 -25.70 18.15 37.05
CA LYS A 752 -27.06 18.14 36.46
C LYS A 752 -27.08 17.34 35.16
N THR A 753 -28.17 16.60 34.94
CA THR A 753 -28.45 15.97 33.63
C THR A 753 -28.82 17.05 32.63
N ILE A 754 -28.20 17.03 31.45
CA ILE A 754 -28.47 18.00 30.38
C ILE A 754 -28.84 17.25 29.11
N ASN A 755 -29.97 17.61 28.53
CA ASN A 755 -30.45 17.10 27.25
C ASN A 755 -30.20 18.16 26.18
N PHE A 756 -29.50 17.77 25.12
CA PHE A 756 -29.26 18.57 23.93
C PHE A 756 -29.96 17.90 22.77
N SER A 757 -30.67 18.67 21.95
CA SER A 757 -31.32 18.16 20.75
C SER A 757 -31.08 19.13 19.60
N ALA A 758 -30.31 18.67 18.61
CA ALA A 758 -30.11 19.30 17.31
C ALA A 758 -30.87 18.54 16.22
N PRO A 759 -30.94 19.08 14.99
CA PRO A 759 -31.56 18.40 13.86
C PRO A 759 -30.96 17.03 13.60
N ALA A 760 -29.63 16.88 13.67
CA ALA A 760 -28.88 15.65 13.38
C ALA A 760 -28.54 14.80 14.61
N LEU A 761 -28.31 15.42 15.77
CA LEU A 761 -27.79 14.75 16.96
C LEU A 761 -28.58 15.12 18.22
N GLU A 762 -28.99 14.13 19.00
CA GLU A 762 -29.46 14.33 20.38
C GLU A 762 -28.45 13.73 21.35
N MET A 763 -28.13 14.44 22.43
CA MET A 763 -27.17 13.97 23.44
C MET A 763 -27.74 14.19 24.84
N GLN A 764 -27.39 13.30 25.75
CA GLN A 764 -27.70 13.41 27.16
C GLN A 764 -26.44 13.18 27.98
N LEU A 765 -26.05 14.21 28.74
CA LEU A 765 -24.96 14.14 29.71
C LEU A 765 -25.53 13.86 31.10
N GLY A 766 -24.99 12.87 31.80
CA GLY A 766 -25.17 12.62 33.24
C GLY A 766 -24.15 13.41 34.05
N LYS A 767 -23.80 12.97 35.28
CA LYS A 767 -22.75 13.59 36.13
C LYS A 767 -21.38 13.63 35.41
N ASN A 768 -21.20 14.62 34.54
CA ASN A 768 -20.02 14.86 33.71
C ASN A 768 -19.64 13.70 32.76
N ALA A 769 -20.61 12.89 32.33
CA ALA A 769 -20.37 11.74 31.46
C ALA A 769 -21.47 11.60 30.39
N LEU A 770 -21.13 11.15 29.18
CA LEU A 770 -22.10 10.90 28.11
C LEU A 770 -22.93 9.66 28.43
N THR A 771 -24.22 9.84 28.74
CA THR A 771 -25.15 8.74 29.07
C THR A 771 -25.89 8.22 27.84
N ARG A 772 -26.15 9.07 26.86
CA ARG A 772 -26.88 8.71 25.63
C ARG A 772 -26.54 9.68 24.51
N PHE A 773 -26.45 9.18 23.30
CA PHE A 773 -26.54 10.00 22.11
C PHE A 773 -27.35 9.29 21.02
N VAL A 774 -27.98 10.08 20.16
CA VAL A 774 -28.90 9.61 19.13
C VAL A 774 -28.57 10.29 17.82
N LEU A 775 -28.22 9.51 16.82
CA LEU A 775 -28.08 9.97 15.44
C LEU A 775 -29.45 9.89 14.78
N LYS A 776 -30.00 11.04 14.40
CA LYS A 776 -31.31 11.13 13.74
C LYS A 776 -31.15 10.93 12.23
N ALA A 777 -32.25 10.64 11.53
CA ALA A 777 -32.25 10.41 10.08
C ALA A 777 -31.51 11.47 9.24
N SER A 778 -31.47 12.73 9.68
CA SER A 778 -30.76 13.84 9.02
C SER A 778 -29.23 13.74 9.11
N ALA A 779 -28.69 13.02 10.10
CA ALA A 779 -27.25 12.75 10.25
C ALA A 779 -26.73 11.74 9.23
N PHE A 780 -27.61 10.99 8.56
CA PHE A 780 -27.21 9.96 7.62
C PHE A 780 -26.78 10.56 6.28
N SER A 781 -25.85 9.87 5.62
CA SER A 781 -25.38 10.19 4.27
C SER A 781 -26.52 10.12 3.24
N GLN A 782 -27.52 9.27 3.49
CA GLN A 782 -28.69 9.04 2.63
C GLN A 782 -30.01 9.13 3.42
N SER A 783 -31.06 9.66 2.79
CA SER A 783 -32.43 9.71 3.35
C SER A 783 -33.23 8.44 3.02
N ASN A 784 -34.12 8.01 3.93
CA ASN A 784 -35.06 6.89 3.73
C ASN A 784 -34.39 5.51 3.52
N ILE A 785 -33.39 5.20 4.35
CA ILE A 785 -32.71 3.89 4.32
C ILE A 785 -33.69 2.79 4.72
N ASP A 786 -34.09 1.94 3.76
CA ASP A 786 -34.91 0.75 4.02
C ASP A 786 -33.99 -0.41 4.44
N LEU A 787 -34.20 -0.94 5.64
CA LEU A 787 -33.39 -2.03 6.19
C LEU A 787 -33.73 -3.40 5.60
N LYS A 788 -34.77 -3.47 4.74
CA LYS A 788 -35.14 -4.71 4.06
C LYS A 788 -34.01 -5.19 3.13
N GLY A 789 -33.51 -6.40 3.37
CA GLY A 789 -32.37 -6.97 2.65
C GLY A 789 -31.03 -6.79 3.35
N TYR A 790 -31.00 -6.03 4.44
CA TYR A 790 -29.87 -5.93 5.34
C TYR A 790 -30.07 -6.81 6.57
N THR A 791 -28.96 -7.26 7.16
CA THR A 791 -28.96 -8.27 8.21
C THR A 791 -28.20 -7.82 9.45
N HIS A 792 -27.23 -6.92 9.32
CA HIS A 792 -26.36 -6.49 10.42
C HIS A 792 -26.07 -5.00 10.35
N LEU A 793 -25.84 -4.39 11.51
CA LEU A 793 -25.29 -3.04 11.66
C LEU A 793 -23.92 -3.17 12.31
N THR A 794 -22.90 -2.59 11.69
CA THR A 794 -21.53 -2.58 12.19
C THR A 794 -21.02 -1.18 12.46
N PHE A 795 -20.11 -1.04 13.41
CA PHE A 795 -19.39 0.20 13.72
C PHE A 795 -18.14 -0.10 14.54
N THR A 796 -17.10 0.70 14.36
CA THR A 796 -15.88 0.61 15.15
C THR A 796 -15.98 1.55 16.34
N VAL A 797 -15.52 1.09 17.51
CA VAL A 797 -15.29 1.94 18.69
C VAL A 797 -13.84 1.85 19.11
N THR A 798 -13.17 3.00 19.17
CA THR A 798 -11.81 3.14 19.65
C THR A 798 -11.84 3.74 21.05
N ASN A 799 -11.25 3.09 22.04
CA ASN A 799 -11.00 3.65 23.37
C ASN A 799 -9.53 4.06 23.48
N ASN A 800 -9.24 5.36 23.45
CA ASN A 800 -7.87 5.90 23.53
C ASN A 800 -7.48 6.31 24.96
N SER A 801 -8.08 5.67 25.96
CA SER A 801 -7.76 5.94 27.37
C SER A 801 -7.20 4.71 28.06
N ASP A 802 -6.43 4.95 29.12
CA ASP A 802 -5.84 3.92 29.98
C ASP A 802 -6.87 3.23 30.90
N GLU A 803 -8.14 3.66 30.85
CA GLU A 803 -9.24 3.11 31.63
C GLU A 803 -10.27 2.41 30.75
N ALA A 804 -10.93 1.39 31.30
CA ALA A 804 -11.99 0.69 30.60
C ALA A 804 -13.24 1.57 30.53
N LEU A 805 -13.91 1.60 29.38
CA LEU A 805 -15.16 2.32 29.21
C LEU A 805 -16.36 1.42 29.47
N SER A 806 -17.40 2.03 30.03
CA SER A 806 -18.67 1.37 30.28
C SER A 806 -19.33 0.86 29.00
N SER A 807 -20.12 -0.20 29.12
CA SER A 807 -20.87 -0.75 27.99
C SER A 807 -21.89 0.21 27.39
N MET A 808 -21.97 0.23 26.06
CA MET A 808 -23.01 0.92 25.31
C MET A 808 -24.02 -0.08 24.76
N THR A 809 -25.30 0.18 25.01
CA THR A 809 -26.42 -0.54 24.38
C THR A 809 -26.81 0.18 23.09
N LEU A 810 -26.88 -0.56 22.00
CA LEU A 810 -27.34 -0.07 20.70
C LEU A 810 -28.81 -0.44 20.49
N ASN A 811 -29.61 0.55 20.11
CA ASN A 811 -30.96 0.36 19.63
C ASN A 811 -31.12 1.04 18.26
N ILE A 812 -31.93 0.45 17.40
CA ILE A 812 -32.36 1.08 16.14
C ILE A 812 -33.83 1.47 16.23
N SER A 813 -34.15 2.64 15.71
CA SER A 813 -35.54 3.06 15.48
C SER A 813 -35.83 2.89 14.00
N ALA A 814 -36.86 2.11 13.65
CA ALA A 814 -37.30 1.94 12.27
C ALA A 814 -38.81 2.14 12.18
N GLY A 815 -39.24 3.19 11.46
CA GLY A 815 -40.62 3.67 11.52
C GLY A 815 -41.05 4.03 12.95
N ALA A 816 -42.12 3.38 13.45
CA ALA A 816 -42.63 3.55 14.81
C ALA A 816 -42.11 2.49 15.81
N ALA A 817 -41.29 1.54 15.35
CA ALA A 817 -40.75 0.46 16.17
C ALA A 817 -39.32 0.77 16.64
N ASN A 818 -38.96 0.25 17.82
CA ASN A 818 -37.61 0.30 18.36
C ASN A 818 -37.13 -1.11 18.63
N PHE A 819 -35.92 -1.42 18.17
CA PHE A 819 -35.31 -2.74 18.32
C PHE A 819 -34.01 -2.61 19.12
N ASN A 820 -33.90 -3.37 20.21
CA ASN A 820 -32.65 -3.50 20.95
C ASN A 820 -31.77 -4.52 20.24
N LEU A 821 -30.60 -4.08 19.79
CA LEU A 821 -29.71 -4.94 19.03
C LEU A 821 -28.67 -5.65 19.91
N GLY A 822 -28.36 -5.09 21.09
CA GLY A 822 -27.41 -5.65 22.02
C GLY A 822 -26.52 -4.60 22.68
N SER A 823 -25.48 -5.08 23.37
CA SER A 823 -24.52 -4.25 24.10
C SER A 823 -23.09 -4.54 23.67
N THR A 824 -22.24 -3.52 23.66
CA THR A 824 -20.80 -3.64 23.40
C THR A 824 -20.05 -4.38 24.50
N GLY A 825 -20.65 -4.57 25.67
CA GLY A 825 -19.90 -4.98 26.86
C GLY A 825 -18.88 -3.92 27.28
N ILE A 826 -18.03 -4.23 28.26
CA ILE A 826 -16.96 -3.32 28.71
C ILE A 826 -15.94 -3.16 27.60
N ILE A 827 -15.63 -1.90 27.25
CA ILE A 827 -14.68 -1.57 26.17
C ILE A 827 -13.30 -1.39 26.81
N SER A 828 -12.33 -2.22 26.39
CA SER A 828 -11.00 -2.26 27.00
C SER A 828 -10.21 -0.96 26.77
N PRO A 829 -9.30 -0.57 27.68
CA PRO A 829 -8.34 0.53 27.46
C PRO A 829 -7.53 0.34 26.17
N ASN A 830 -7.19 1.43 25.49
CA ASN A 830 -6.29 1.45 24.32
C ASN A 830 -6.62 0.40 23.24
N THR A 831 -7.91 0.20 22.93
CA THR A 831 -8.35 -0.77 21.91
C THR A 831 -9.29 -0.15 20.88
N THR A 832 -9.19 -0.63 19.64
CA THR A 832 -10.13 -0.38 18.56
C THR A 832 -10.92 -1.67 18.30
N THR A 833 -12.24 -1.64 18.45
CA THR A 833 -13.10 -2.83 18.32
C THR A 833 -14.22 -2.60 17.33
N LEU A 834 -14.33 -3.47 16.33
CA LEU A 834 -15.50 -3.55 15.45
C LEU A 834 -16.64 -4.29 16.16
N TYR A 835 -17.81 -3.66 16.24
CA TYR A 835 -19.04 -4.27 16.73
C TYR A 835 -19.95 -4.59 15.56
N SER A 836 -20.67 -5.71 15.66
CA SER A 836 -21.66 -6.14 14.67
C SER A 836 -22.90 -6.65 15.41
N PHE A 837 -24.07 -6.11 15.06
CA PHE A 837 -25.33 -6.52 15.67
C PHE A 837 -26.37 -6.87 14.61
N LYS A 838 -27.14 -7.95 14.85
CA LYS A 838 -28.17 -8.43 13.93
C LYS A 838 -29.35 -7.47 13.89
N ILE A 839 -29.75 -7.08 12.69
CA ILE A 839 -30.96 -6.29 12.42
C ILE A 839 -32.15 -7.26 12.30
N PRO A 840 -33.28 -6.99 12.96
CA PRO A 840 -34.50 -7.77 12.80
C PRO A 840 -35.03 -7.73 11.37
N ALA A 841 -35.48 -8.87 10.84
CA ALA A 841 -35.92 -9.01 9.45
C ALA A 841 -37.18 -8.17 9.12
N ASP A 842 -37.92 -7.73 10.13
CA ASP A 842 -39.09 -6.87 10.03
C ASP A 842 -38.77 -5.37 10.26
N ALA A 843 -37.50 -5.01 10.43
CA ALA A 843 -37.09 -3.61 10.53
C ALA A 843 -37.30 -2.92 9.17
N GLY A 844 -38.13 -1.87 9.16
CA GLY A 844 -38.43 -1.07 7.97
C GLY A 844 -37.46 0.09 7.78
N ILE A 845 -37.99 1.29 7.48
CA ILE A 845 -37.18 2.48 7.21
C ILE A 845 -36.48 2.98 8.49
N LEU A 846 -35.15 3.02 8.48
CA LEU A 846 -34.32 3.52 9.58
C LEU A 846 -34.58 5.01 9.84
N SER A 847 -34.89 5.35 11.09
CA SER A 847 -35.19 6.71 11.53
C SER A 847 -34.21 7.27 12.56
N ALA A 848 -33.57 6.41 13.36
CA ALA A 848 -32.51 6.81 14.29
C ALA A 848 -31.63 5.63 14.75
N LEU A 849 -30.39 5.95 15.14
CA LEU A 849 -29.49 5.08 15.89
C LEU A 849 -29.33 5.62 17.32
N ASN A 850 -29.67 4.80 18.31
CA ASN A 850 -29.66 5.17 19.72
C ASN A 850 -28.56 4.41 20.47
N PHE A 851 -27.57 5.15 20.96
CA PHE A 851 -26.52 4.63 21.82
C PHE A 851 -26.75 5.11 23.25
N SER A 852 -26.74 4.18 24.21
CA SER A 852 -26.98 4.52 25.61
C SER A 852 -26.12 3.69 26.56
N SER A 853 -25.65 4.31 27.64
CA SER A 853 -24.93 3.64 28.73
C SER A 853 -25.66 3.92 30.04
N SER A 854 -25.94 2.85 30.80
CA SER A 854 -26.53 2.94 32.13
C SER A 854 -25.52 3.33 33.22
N SER A 855 -24.21 3.24 32.92
CA SER A 855 -23.12 3.44 33.87
C SER A 855 -21.93 4.16 33.21
N PRO A 856 -22.10 5.37 32.65
CA PRO A 856 -21.10 5.99 31.80
C PRO A 856 -19.83 6.37 32.55
N SER A 857 -18.67 6.10 31.94
CA SER A 857 -17.36 6.50 32.48
C SER A 857 -17.22 8.03 32.48
N SER A 858 -16.77 8.60 33.60
CA SER A 858 -16.52 10.04 33.76
C SER A 858 -15.16 10.51 33.20
N SER A 859 -14.36 9.56 32.73
CA SER A 859 -13.00 9.71 32.19
C SER A 859 -12.89 8.87 30.91
N GLY A 860 -12.10 9.35 29.95
CA GLY A 860 -11.78 8.65 28.71
C GLY A 860 -12.38 9.27 27.43
N LYS A 861 -11.70 9.04 26.31
CA LYS A 861 -12.12 9.46 24.96
C LYS A 861 -12.38 8.20 24.14
N TYR A 862 -13.61 8.05 23.63
CA TYR A 862 -13.90 7.08 22.59
C TYR A 862 -14.25 7.74 21.27
N ILE A 863 -13.87 7.06 20.19
CA ILE A 863 -14.15 7.45 18.81
C ILE A 863 -15.04 6.37 18.22
N ILE A 864 -16.10 6.76 17.51
CA ILE A 864 -16.99 5.84 16.79
C ILE A 864 -16.84 6.13 15.31
N GLU A 865 -16.47 5.12 14.53
CA GLU A 865 -16.17 5.22 13.10
C GLU A 865 -16.85 4.10 12.33
N ASN A 866 -16.92 4.23 11.00
CA ASN A 866 -17.37 3.18 10.08
C ASN A 866 -18.75 2.60 10.42
N ILE A 867 -19.77 3.46 10.59
CA ILE A 867 -21.13 2.96 10.84
C ILE A 867 -21.69 2.45 9.50
N LEU A 868 -21.72 1.13 9.35
CA LEU A 868 -22.17 0.44 8.15
C LEU A 868 -23.40 -0.42 8.45
N ILE A 869 -24.19 -0.68 7.41
CA ILE A 869 -25.25 -1.68 7.42
C ILE A 869 -24.95 -2.71 6.33
N LEU A 870 -24.99 -3.98 6.70
CA LEU A 870 -24.53 -5.10 5.88
C LEU A 870 -25.67 -6.09 5.58
N GLY A 871 -25.88 -6.39 4.30
CA GLY A 871 -26.62 -7.55 3.83
C GLY A 871 -25.65 -8.71 3.70
N LEU A 872 -25.70 -9.65 4.65
CA LEU A 872 -24.79 -10.79 4.66
C LEU A 872 -25.45 -11.99 3.98
N THR A 873 -24.70 -12.73 3.19
CA THR A 873 -25.01 -14.11 2.80
C THR A 873 -23.89 -15.05 3.24
N SER A 874 -24.18 -16.34 3.29
CA SER A 874 -23.14 -17.37 3.44
C SER A 874 -22.32 -17.57 2.19
#